data_AF-A0A3S0JI78-F1
#
_entry.id   AF-A0A3S0JI78-F1
#
_cell.length_a   1.000
_cell.length_b   1.000
_cell.length_c   1.000
_cell.angle_alpha   90.00
_cell.angle_beta   90.00
_cell.angle_gamma   90.00
#
_symmetry.space_group_name_H-M   'P 1'
#
loop_
_entity.id
_entity.type
_entity.pdbx_description
1 polymer ?
#
loop_
_entity_poly.entity_id
_entity_poly.type
_entity_poly.pdbx_seq_one_letter_code
_entity_poly.pdbx_strand_id
1 'polypeptide(L)'
;MLFNYELLDRVGSILTYNKTDEKIRQSLNSAFKQIKNHLSSDEQQSIVDTIIDNGIGFDKNINLSLKVLYKLIPYLGSGLRYDEACSQVGYNHSASENNRHLKLPSIQSLGLEQELTNPVVIRAISQSRKVINAIIDKYGSPYQINIELARDVGKSARQRNEISRKQKSNKDVTDKLRDGFIEYFNRNPIKDELTKYRLWKQQSGKCIYSGESINLYDIQHGTNLTQIDHIIPHSRCFDDSITNKVVCLTRENQHKGNQTPFEYIGANGHNMQQWHEFTERCEQMNKAGYQHGFTYNKRDRLLLKKFDQEGFIDRNLNDTRYISRFMLNYIQNYLQFVDSKHKKPVRVLTGQATAFIRNHWGLSKVREESDKHHAQDACVIAATTTSMVQKITQYMQAKSYGKDLSGLYTDPISGEVFDRFPMPNINFRTEIISKVNDVFVSRVPRHKTTGKVHDDTIRSRKYVDNPRVEYNNGKPFSTINKRLVDSGIKLNKMDKDAEIVTLCPTYKQHNSNIYRLLVEKLLQNGNDAKKAFADPLYAPRKDGTPSDTQIKTVKIIQAQNTGVMVNDGIADNGGMVRVDIFHKDGKNYIVPIYLTDTIRDELPNRAIVANKSENEWQLIDDSFNFMYSFYPNDLIKIVTKKETYFGYYIGCHRGTAALSIKKHDGSCEYSGIGIKLNTFIEKYQVDVLGNYVKVNHESRVGFN
;
A
#
# COMPACT_ATOMS: atom_id res chain seq x y z
N MET A 1 17.41 34.30 -40.54
CA MET A 1 17.77 34.12 -39.12
C MET A 1 17.94 32.63 -38.87
N LEU A 2 19.17 32.16 -38.65
CA LEU A 2 19.38 30.81 -38.13
C LEU A 2 18.87 30.78 -36.69
N PHE A 3 17.96 29.87 -36.38
CA PHE A 3 17.45 29.70 -35.01
C PHE A 3 18.62 29.41 -34.06
N ASN A 4 18.71 30.14 -32.95
CA ASN A 4 19.66 29.82 -31.89
C ASN A 4 19.11 28.62 -31.08
N TYR A 5 19.42 27.41 -31.54
CA TYR A 5 18.95 26.17 -30.91
C TYR A 5 19.43 26.02 -29.46
N GLU A 6 20.64 26.50 -29.14
CA GLU A 6 21.18 26.47 -27.78
C GLU A 6 20.31 27.30 -26.81
N LEU A 7 19.91 28.50 -27.24
CA LEU A 7 19.01 29.35 -26.46
C LEU A 7 17.62 28.70 -26.30
N LEU A 8 17.06 28.14 -27.38
CA LEU A 8 15.76 27.46 -27.33
C LEU A 8 15.77 26.25 -26.39
N ASP A 9 16.81 25.42 -26.44
CA ASP A 9 16.97 24.26 -25.55
C ASP A 9 17.16 24.69 -24.09
N ARG A 10 17.86 25.81 -23.86
CA ARG A 10 18.02 26.39 -22.52
C ARG A 10 16.69 26.91 -21.97
N VAL A 11 15.92 27.64 -22.78
CA VAL A 11 14.57 28.09 -22.43
C VAL A 11 13.68 26.89 -22.13
N GLY A 12 13.67 25.87 -22.99
CA GLY A 12 12.90 24.65 -22.77
C GLY A 12 13.27 23.94 -21.46
N SER A 13 14.57 23.87 -21.13
CA SER A 13 15.05 23.32 -19.85
C SER A 13 14.59 24.16 -18.66
N ILE A 14 14.70 25.49 -18.75
CA ILE A 14 14.25 26.41 -17.69
C ILE A 14 12.76 26.24 -17.42
N LEU A 15 11.94 26.21 -18.47
CA LEU A 15 10.49 26.02 -18.37
C LEU A 15 10.12 24.61 -17.89
N THR A 16 11.00 23.62 -18.09
CA THR A 16 10.81 22.26 -17.58
C THR A 16 11.11 22.17 -16.07
N TYR A 17 12.17 22.81 -15.58
CA TYR A 17 12.62 22.64 -14.19
C TYR A 17 12.18 23.76 -13.24
N ASN A 18 11.80 24.93 -13.74
CA ASN A 18 11.25 26.02 -12.93
C ASN A 18 9.73 26.10 -13.09
N LYS A 19 9.02 26.42 -12.01
CA LYS A 19 7.55 26.42 -11.94
C LYS A 19 6.93 27.66 -11.31
N THR A 20 7.74 28.57 -10.78
CA THR A 20 7.27 29.84 -10.23
C THR A 20 7.71 30.96 -11.15
N ASP A 21 6.85 31.95 -11.35
CA ASP A 21 7.09 33.08 -12.25
C ASP A 21 8.39 33.80 -11.91
N GLU A 22 8.67 33.98 -10.62
CA GLU A 22 9.93 34.56 -10.13
C GLU A 22 11.16 33.76 -10.58
N LYS A 23 11.17 32.43 -10.39
CA LYS A 23 12.30 31.59 -10.78
C LYS A 23 12.44 31.48 -12.29
N ILE A 24 11.33 31.43 -13.01
CA ILE A 24 11.32 31.44 -14.48
C ILE A 24 11.92 32.75 -14.97
N ARG A 25 11.42 33.89 -14.50
CA ARG A 25 11.92 35.24 -14.83
C ARG A 25 13.41 35.37 -14.57
N GLN A 26 13.87 35.00 -13.36
CA GLN A 26 15.28 35.06 -12.99
C GLN A 26 16.14 34.18 -13.88
N SER A 27 15.71 32.94 -14.14
CA SER A 27 16.47 31.97 -14.94
C SER A 27 16.53 32.37 -16.41
N LEU A 28 15.42 32.87 -16.99
CA LEU A 28 15.37 33.35 -18.37
C LEU A 28 16.27 34.57 -18.56
N ASN A 29 16.17 35.56 -17.67
CA ASN A 29 17.04 36.75 -17.69
C ASN A 29 18.52 36.38 -17.58
N SER A 30 18.85 35.38 -16.76
CA SER A 30 20.22 34.84 -16.69
C SER A 30 20.64 34.16 -17.99
N ALA A 31 19.76 33.37 -18.62
CA ALA A 31 20.06 32.69 -19.88
C ALA A 31 20.28 33.66 -21.03
N PHE A 32 19.46 34.70 -21.17
CA PHE A 32 19.63 35.73 -22.20
C PHE A 32 20.95 36.50 -22.05
N LYS A 33 21.46 36.67 -20.82
CA LYS A 33 22.79 37.28 -20.58
C LYS A 33 23.95 36.35 -20.92
N GLN A 34 23.78 35.04 -20.70
CA GLN A 34 24.86 34.05 -20.85
C GLN A 34 25.01 33.52 -22.28
N ILE A 35 23.91 33.39 -23.01
CA ILE A 35 23.90 32.82 -24.36
C ILE A 35 23.84 33.95 -25.38
N LYS A 36 24.83 34.01 -26.27
CA LYS A 36 24.90 35.02 -27.33
C LYS A 36 23.62 35.00 -28.18
N ASN A 37 22.92 36.12 -28.23
CA ASN A 37 21.68 36.26 -28.99
C ASN A 37 21.62 37.66 -29.65
N HIS A 38 20.71 37.82 -30.61
CA HIS A 38 20.53 39.06 -31.37
C HIS A 38 19.30 39.87 -30.91
N LEU A 39 18.81 39.61 -29.70
CA LEU A 39 17.61 40.25 -29.15
C LEU A 39 18.03 41.46 -28.31
N SER A 40 17.35 42.59 -28.52
CA SER A 40 17.44 43.76 -27.65
C SER A 40 16.90 43.46 -26.25
N SER A 41 17.26 44.31 -25.28
CA SER A 41 16.78 44.16 -23.89
C SER A 41 15.24 44.21 -23.80
N ASP A 42 14.60 45.05 -24.61
CA ASP A 42 13.14 45.19 -24.65
C ASP A 42 12.48 43.94 -25.25
N GLU A 43 13.05 43.37 -26.30
CA GLU A 43 12.57 42.09 -26.87
C GLU A 43 12.73 40.93 -25.88
N GLN A 44 13.86 40.85 -25.18
CA GLN A 44 14.08 39.82 -24.15
C GLN A 44 13.04 39.93 -23.03
N GLN A 45 12.81 41.15 -22.53
CA GLN A 45 11.83 41.40 -21.48
C GLN A 45 10.41 41.08 -21.95
N SER A 46 10.05 41.50 -23.17
CA SER A 46 8.76 41.19 -23.79
C SER A 46 8.53 39.67 -23.92
N ILE A 47 9.55 38.90 -24.29
CA ILE A 47 9.47 37.43 -24.35
C ILE A 47 9.23 36.85 -22.95
N VAL A 48 9.96 37.31 -21.93
CA VAL A 48 9.80 36.84 -20.55
C VAL A 48 8.39 37.12 -20.03
N ASP A 49 7.89 38.34 -20.23
CA ASP A 49 6.55 38.74 -19.82
C ASP A 49 5.49 37.93 -20.55
N THR A 50 5.62 37.77 -21.87
CA THR A 50 4.70 36.94 -22.67
C THR A 50 4.66 35.48 -22.19
N ILE A 51 5.81 34.89 -21.84
CA ILE A 51 5.88 33.53 -21.31
C ILE A 51 5.13 33.41 -19.99
N ILE A 52 5.32 34.38 -19.09
CA ILE A 52 4.73 34.40 -17.75
C ILE A 52 3.22 34.68 -17.82
N ASP A 53 2.83 35.71 -18.55
CA ASP A 53 1.44 36.15 -18.66
C ASP A 53 0.55 35.09 -19.32
N ASN A 54 1.09 34.34 -20.28
CA ASN A 54 0.40 33.21 -20.90
C ASN A 54 0.55 31.88 -20.14
N GLY A 55 1.27 31.88 -19.01
CA GLY A 55 1.48 30.69 -18.18
C GLY A 55 2.17 29.53 -18.91
N ILE A 56 3.12 29.82 -19.79
CA ILE A 56 3.82 28.81 -20.59
C ILE A 56 4.77 28.00 -19.68
N GLY A 57 4.59 26.68 -19.65
CA GLY A 57 5.46 25.77 -18.91
C GLY A 57 5.55 24.40 -19.55
N PHE A 58 6.66 23.70 -19.30
CA PHE A 58 6.91 22.33 -19.79
C PHE A 58 7.08 21.36 -18.62
N ASP A 59 6.87 20.07 -18.82
CA ASP A 59 6.81 19.09 -17.71
C ASP A 59 7.42 17.72 -18.03
N LYS A 60 7.95 17.51 -19.25
CA LYS A 60 8.41 16.20 -19.71
C LYS A 60 9.83 16.25 -20.25
N ASN A 61 10.56 15.19 -19.95
CA ASN A 61 11.86 14.89 -20.53
C ASN A 61 11.73 13.72 -21.52
N ILE A 62 12.67 13.68 -22.46
CA ILE A 62 12.89 12.51 -23.32
C ILE A 62 14.07 11.68 -22.78
N ASN A 63 14.17 10.42 -23.20
CA ASN A 63 15.17 9.47 -22.68
C ASN A 63 16.60 9.70 -23.19
N LEU A 64 16.83 10.72 -24.02
CA LEU A 64 18.13 11.05 -24.59
C LEU A 64 18.56 12.43 -24.12
N SER A 65 19.84 12.56 -23.72
CA SER A 65 20.41 13.86 -23.39
C SER A 65 20.59 14.72 -24.65
N LEU A 66 20.57 16.04 -24.49
CA LEU A 66 20.86 16.99 -25.58
C LEU A 66 22.20 16.69 -26.26
N LYS A 67 23.23 16.32 -25.48
CA LYS A 67 24.55 15.93 -26.00
C LYS A 67 24.48 14.75 -26.97
N VAL A 68 23.64 13.75 -26.69
CA VAL A 68 23.43 12.59 -27.58
C VAL A 68 22.60 13.02 -28.78
N LEU A 69 21.55 13.80 -28.58
CA LEU A 69 20.67 14.27 -29.67
C LEU A 69 21.43 15.11 -30.70
N TYR A 70 22.29 16.04 -30.28
CA TYR A 70 23.09 16.83 -31.22
C TYR A 70 24.00 15.97 -32.11
N LYS A 71 24.44 14.81 -31.62
CA LYS A 71 25.19 13.86 -32.44
C LYS A 71 24.29 13.07 -33.40
N LEU A 72 23.09 12.68 -32.96
CA LEU A 72 22.19 11.83 -33.74
C LEU A 72 21.38 12.58 -34.80
N ILE A 73 20.91 13.79 -34.48
CA ILE A 73 19.99 14.58 -35.33
C ILE A 73 20.52 14.77 -36.76
N PRO A 74 21.80 15.08 -37.01
CA PRO A 74 22.31 15.22 -38.38
C PRO A 74 22.10 13.96 -39.24
N TYR A 75 22.35 12.77 -38.66
CA TYR A 75 22.17 11.48 -39.35
C TYR A 75 20.70 11.11 -39.52
N LEU A 76 19.86 11.41 -38.52
CA LEU A 76 18.41 11.25 -38.64
C LEU A 76 17.86 12.17 -39.75
N GLY A 77 18.37 13.40 -39.84
CA GLY A 77 18.00 14.38 -40.86
C GLY A 77 18.42 13.97 -42.28
N SER A 78 19.45 13.14 -42.41
CA SER A 78 19.84 12.53 -43.70
C SER A 78 19.03 11.29 -44.06
N GLY A 79 18.00 10.94 -43.28
CA GLY A 79 17.10 9.82 -43.55
C GLY A 79 17.54 8.48 -42.96
N LEU A 80 18.60 8.44 -42.14
CA LEU A 80 19.00 7.20 -41.46
C LEU A 80 18.00 6.86 -40.36
N ARG A 81 17.76 5.55 -40.17
CA ARG A 81 16.98 5.07 -39.01
C ARG A 81 17.74 5.33 -37.71
N TYR A 82 17.03 5.29 -36.58
CA TYR A 82 17.63 5.48 -35.26
C TYR A 82 18.79 4.51 -34.95
N ASP A 83 18.62 3.23 -35.28
CA ASP A 83 19.66 2.20 -35.10
C ASP A 83 20.91 2.49 -35.95
N GLU A 84 20.70 2.99 -37.17
CA GLU A 84 21.77 3.36 -38.10
C GLU A 84 22.49 4.63 -37.63
N ALA A 85 21.74 5.66 -37.23
CA ALA A 85 22.29 6.91 -36.69
C ALA A 85 23.11 6.66 -35.42
N CYS A 86 22.63 5.82 -34.49
CA CYS A 86 23.41 5.39 -33.33
C CYS A 86 24.72 4.74 -33.75
N SER A 87 24.68 3.82 -34.71
CA SER A 87 25.87 3.12 -35.19
C SER A 87 26.90 4.08 -35.81
N GLN A 88 26.44 5.08 -36.56
CA GLN A 88 27.32 6.10 -37.17
C GLN A 88 28.10 6.93 -36.14
N VAL A 89 27.51 7.20 -34.98
CA VAL A 89 28.15 7.98 -33.92
C VAL A 89 28.89 7.12 -32.88
N GLY A 90 29.04 5.82 -33.17
CA GLY A 90 29.69 4.87 -32.27
C GLY A 90 28.84 4.50 -31.03
N TYR A 91 27.53 4.75 -31.06
CA TYR A 91 26.62 4.34 -30.02
C TYR A 91 25.91 3.04 -30.39
N ASN A 92 25.84 2.12 -29.42
CA ASN A 92 25.03 0.93 -29.58
C ASN A 92 23.71 1.13 -28.83
N HIS A 93 22.63 1.29 -29.58
CA HIS A 93 21.27 1.48 -29.06
C HIS A 93 20.76 0.30 -28.20
N SER A 94 21.50 -0.81 -28.18
CA SER A 94 21.20 -2.05 -27.46
C SER A 94 22.33 -2.55 -26.54
N ALA A 95 23.43 -1.81 -26.40
CA ALA A 95 24.54 -2.26 -25.57
C ALA A 95 24.14 -2.30 -24.08
N SER A 96 24.42 -3.42 -23.45
CA SER A 96 24.55 -3.53 -21.99
C SER A 96 26.04 -3.44 -21.68
N GLU A 97 26.42 -2.61 -20.70
CA GLU A 97 27.78 -2.66 -20.18
C GLU A 97 28.01 -4.05 -19.57
N ASN A 98 29.00 -4.78 -20.08
CA ASN A 98 29.33 -6.14 -19.65
C ASN A 98 30.17 -6.13 -18.36
N ASN A 99 29.73 -5.38 -17.35
CA ASN A 99 30.34 -5.39 -16.02
C ASN A 99 29.69 -6.49 -15.17
N ARG A 100 29.94 -7.75 -15.56
CA ARG A 100 29.42 -8.92 -14.85
C ARG A 100 30.31 -9.28 -13.66
N HIS A 101 29.68 -9.65 -12.55
CA HIS A 101 30.33 -10.00 -11.30
C HIS A 101 29.96 -11.42 -10.87
N LEU A 102 30.84 -12.11 -10.15
CA LEU A 102 30.57 -13.44 -9.59
C LEU A 102 29.32 -13.47 -8.69
N LYS A 103 29.08 -12.37 -7.96
CA LYS A 103 27.88 -12.14 -7.14
C LYS A 103 27.21 -10.87 -7.60
N LEU A 104 25.89 -10.77 -7.44
CA LEU A 104 25.17 -9.55 -7.74
C LEU A 104 25.63 -8.39 -6.83
N PRO A 105 26.16 -7.29 -7.40
CA PRO A 105 26.63 -6.11 -6.66
C PRO A 105 25.45 -5.35 -6.06
N SER A 106 25.61 -4.50 -5.02
CA SER A 106 24.47 -3.75 -4.47
C SER A 106 23.96 -2.65 -5.42
N ILE A 107 22.71 -2.21 -5.26
CA ILE A 107 22.14 -1.07 -6.03
C ILE A 107 23.01 0.18 -5.86
N GLN A 108 23.47 0.45 -4.63
CA GLN A 108 24.36 1.56 -4.31
C GLN A 108 25.70 1.47 -5.03
N SER A 109 26.34 0.29 -5.07
CA SER A 109 27.61 0.12 -5.79
C SER A 109 27.51 0.32 -7.30
N LEU A 110 26.29 0.24 -7.85
CA LEU A 110 26.01 0.50 -9.26
C LEU A 110 25.53 1.93 -9.52
N GLY A 111 25.34 2.77 -8.49
CA GLY A 111 24.83 4.13 -8.64
C GLY A 111 23.36 4.22 -9.08
N LEU A 112 22.58 3.12 -8.96
CA LEU A 112 21.20 3.04 -9.45
C LEU A 112 20.14 3.59 -8.46
N GLU A 113 20.58 4.35 -7.46
CA GLU A 113 19.71 4.86 -6.38
C GLU A 113 18.66 5.86 -6.89
N GLN A 114 19.00 6.65 -7.91
CA GLN A 114 18.08 7.62 -8.50
C GLN A 114 17.06 6.96 -9.44
N GLU A 115 17.36 5.79 -9.99
CA GLU A 115 16.43 5.01 -10.83
C GLU A 115 15.40 4.24 -9.99
N LEU A 116 15.78 3.88 -8.76
CA LEU A 116 14.97 3.09 -7.83
C LEU A 116 14.58 3.91 -6.61
N THR A 117 13.47 4.63 -6.71
CA THR A 117 12.96 5.48 -5.61
C THR A 117 11.92 4.78 -4.73
N ASN A 118 11.28 3.69 -5.18
CA ASN A 118 10.24 3.00 -4.42
C ASN A 118 10.87 2.06 -3.35
N PRO A 119 10.68 2.32 -2.04
CA PRO A 119 11.32 1.55 -0.97
C PRO A 119 10.87 0.08 -0.90
N VAL A 120 9.64 -0.23 -1.31
CA VAL A 120 9.12 -1.61 -1.37
C VAL A 120 9.88 -2.40 -2.44
N VAL A 121 10.08 -1.78 -3.60
CA VAL A 121 10.82 -2.35 -4.72
C VAL A 121 12.29 -2.57 -4.35
N ILE A 122 12.95 -1.56 -3.77
CA ILE A 122 14.35 -1.65 -3.30
C ILE A 122 14.51 -2.81 -2.31
N ARG A 123 13.59 -2.94 -1.35
CA ARG A 123 13.61 -4.03 -0.38
C ARG A 123 13.49 -5.40 -1.07
N ALA A 124 12.54 -5.56 -1.99
CA ALA A 124 12.33 -6.82 -2.70
C ALA A 124 13.55 -7.24 -3.54
N ILE A 125 14.12 -6.29 -4.31
CA ILE A 125 15.36 -6.51 -5.09
C ILE A 125 16.52 -6.87 -4.16
N SER A 126 16.65 -6.15 -3.04
CA SER A 126 17.73 -6.39 -2.06
C SER A 126 17.63 -7.76 -1.41
N GLN A 127 16.43 -8.24 -1.07
CA GLN A 127 16.25 -9.60 -0.53
C GLN A 127 16.51 -10.67 -1.59
N SER A 128 16.03 -10.47 -2.82
CA SER A 128 16.29 -11.37 -3.95
C SER A 128 17.80 -11.50 -4.22
N ARG A 129 18.52 -10.37 -4.20
CA ARG A 129 20.00 -10.33 -4.30
C ARG A 129 20.67 -11.18 -3.22
N LYS A 130 20.25 -11.03 -1.96
CA LYS A 130 20.83 -11.79 -0.83
C LYS A 130 20.62 -13.30 -1.03
N VAL A 131 19.42 -13.71 -1.43
CA VAL A 131 19.11 -15.13 -1.70
C VAL A 131 19.97 -15.66 -2.85
N ILE A 132 20.04 -14.95 -3.98
CA ILE A 132 20.86 -15.35 -5.14
C ILE A 132 22.34 -15.49 -4.72
N ASN A 133 22.89 -14.49 -4.02
CA ASN A 133 24.29 -14.52 -3.59
C ASN A 133 24.55 -15.66 -2.60
N ALA A 134 23.62 -15.96 -1.69
CA ALA A 134 23.75 -17.09 -0.77
C ALA A 134 23.68 -18.45 -1.48
N ILE A 135 22.85 -18.58 -2.53
CA ILE A 135 22.83 -19.77 -3.39
C ILE A 135 24.18 -19.92 -4.11
N ILE A 136 24.73 -18.81 -4.64
CA ILE A 136 26.05 -18.81 -5.29
C ILE A 136 27.16 -19.20 -4.31
N ASP A 137 27.12 -18.70 -3.08
CA ASP A 137 28.07 -19.08 -2.03
C ASP A 137 28.04 -20.58 -1.72
N LYS A 138 26.85 -21.19 -1.77
CA LYS A 138 26.67 -22.60 -1.45
C LYS A 138 26.94 -23.55 -2.62
N TYR A 139 26.61 -23.15 -3.84
CA TYR A 139 26.57 -24.06 -5.00
C TYR A 139 27.39 -23.58 -6.20
N GLY A 140 28.03 -22.40 -6.12
CA GLY A 140 28.74 -21.77 -7.23
C GLY A 140 27.83 -20.99 -8.19
N SER A 141 28.44 -20.40 -9.22
CA SER A 141 27.71 -19.60 -10.21
C SER A 141 26.68 -20.46 -10.96
N PRO A 142 25.47 -19.93 -11.23
CA PRO A 142 24.46 -20.67 -11.97
C PRO A 142 24.80 -20.75 -13.47
N TYR A 143 24.38 -21.82 -14.12
CA TYR A 143 24.36 -21.88 -15.60
C TYR A 143 23.16 -21.11 -16.19
N GLN A 144 22.07 -20.99 -15.42
CA GLN A 144 20.86 -20.25 -15.80
C GLN A 144 20.04 -19.86 -14.57
N ILE A 145 19.37 -18.71 -14.63
CA ILE A 145 18.33 -18.31 -13.66
C ILE A 145 17.00 -18.15 -14.39
N ASN A 146 15.94 -18.76 -13.88
CA ASN A 146 14.57 -18.57 -14.38
C ASN A 146 13.80 -17.63 -13.45
N ILE A 147 13.17 -16.60 -14.00
CA ILE A 147 12.41 -15.59 -13.24
C ILE A 147 10.97 -15.56 -13.77
N GLU A 148 10.00 -15.55 -12.86
CA GLU A 148 8.62 -15.25 -13.19
C GLU A 148 8.39 -13.74 -13.25
N LEU A 149 7.78 -13.26 -14.33
CA LEU A 149 7.29 -11.89 -14.44
C LEU A 149 5.77 -11.89 -14.26
N ALA A 150 5.26 -10.83 -13.64
CA ALA A 150 3.84 -10.49 -13.63
C ALA A 150 3.33 -9.95 -14.99
N ARG A 151 3.75 -10.60 -16.09
CA ARG A 151 3.23 -10.36 -17.45
C ARG A 151 2.14 -11.38 -17.77
N ASP A 152 1.19 -10.98 -18.62
CA ASP A 152 0.26 -11.91 -19.25
C ASP A 152 1.01 -12.79 -20.27
N VAL A 153 0.57 -14.03 -20.50
CA VAL A 153 1.09 -14.84 -21.64
C VAL A 153 0.77 -14.12 -22.94
N GLY A 154 1.56 -14.39 -23.99
CA GLY A 154 1.38 -13.84 -25.32
C GLY A 154 -0.09 -13.87 -25.75
N LYS A 155 -0.68 -12.67 -25.85
CA LYS A 155 -2.09 -12.50 -26.20
C LYS A 155 -2.33 -12.88 -27.66
N SER A 156 -3.47 -13.50 -27.94
CA SER A 156 -3.86 -13.83 -29.31
C SER A 156 -3.93 -12.56 -30.18
N ALA A 157 -3.83 -12.69 -31.51
CA ALA A 157 -3.96 -11.56 -32.41
C ALA A 157 -5.27 -10.77 -32.17
N ARG A 158 -6.37 -11.49 -31.91
CA ARG A 158 -7.66 -10.90 -31.53
C ARG A 158 -7.56 -10.08 -30.24
N GLN A 159 -6.99 -10.64 -29.17
CA GLN A 159 -6.84 -9.94 -27.89
C GLN A 159 -5.92 -8.70 -27.99
N ARG A 160 -4.83 -8.78 -28.77
CA ARG A 160 -3.96 -7.62 -29.05
C ARG A 160 -4.73 -6.52 -29.79
N ASN A 161 -5.51 -6.89 -30.81
CA ASN A 161 -6.35 -5.96 -31.55
C ASN A 161 -7.42 -5.33 -30.66
N GLU A 162 -8.07 -6.08 -29.78
CA GLU A 162 -9.04 -5.56 -28.81
C GLU A 162 -8.40 -4.56 -27.83
N ILE A 163 -7.20 -4.84 -27.31
CA ILE A 163 -6.47 -3.91 -26.44
C ILE A 163 -6.08 -2.64 -27.21
N SER A 164 -5.53 -2.78 -28.41
CA SER A 164 -5.15 -1.65 -29.25
C SER A 164 -6.36 -0.78 -29.59
N ARG A 165 -7.52 -1.39 -29.91
CA ARG A 165 -8.77 -0.67 -30.15
C ARG A 165 -9.23 0.07 -28.90
N LYS A 166 -9.21 -0.55 -27.71
CA LYS A 166 -9.56 0.10 -26.44
C LYS A 166 -8.61 1.26 -26.10
N GLN A 167 -7.30 1.09 -26.31
CA GLN A 167 -6.31 2.15 -26.08
C GLN A 167 -6.51 3.33 -27.02
N LYS A 168 -6.73 3.06 -28.31
CA LYS A 168 -7.04 4.09 -29.30
C LYS A 168 -8.33 4.83 -28.94
N SER A 169 -9.41 4.10 -28.66
CA SER A 169 -10.69 4.69 -28.23
C SER A 169 -10.54 5.55 -26.96
N ASN A 170 -9.78 5.11 -25.96
CA ASN A 170 -9.51 5.90 -24.76
C ASN A 170 -8.72 7.17 -25.04
N LYS A 171 -7.74 7.11 -25.96
CA LYS A 171 -6.99 8.27 -26.43
C LYS A 171 -7.91 9.25 -27.16
N ASP A 172 -8.67 8.77 -28.14
CA ASP A 172 -9.61 9.59 -28.92
C ASP A 172 -10.63 10.29 -28.01
N VAL A 173 -11.14 9.61 -26.98
CA VAL A 173 -12.04 10.21 -25.98
C VAL A 173 -11.31 11.28 -25.16
N THR A 174 -10.06 11.05 -24.76
CA THR A 174 -9.28 12.01 -23.98
C THR A 174 -8.93 13.26 -24.78
N ASP A 175 -8.58 13.09 -26.06
CA ASP A 175 -8.27 14.20 -26.96
C ASP A 175 -9.53 15.04 -27.23
N LYS A 176 -10.68 14.42 -27.55
CA LYS A 176 -11.98 15.12 -27.67
C LYS A 176 -12.38 15.87 -26.40
N LEU A 177 -12.12 15.30 -25.22
CA LEU A 177 -12.40 15.97 -23.95
C LEU A 177 -11.47 17.17 -23.73
N ARG A 178 -10.21 17.09 -24.16
CA ARG A 178 -9.29 18.22 -24.10
C ARG A 178 -9.73 19.32 -25.06
N ASP A 179 -10.07 18.98 -26.30
CA ASP A 179 -10.52 19.95 -27.31
C ASP A 179 -11.78 20.66 -26.83
N GLY A 180 -12.78 19.92 -26.35
CA GLY A 180 -14.02 20.50 -25.80
C GLY A 180 -13.82 21.29 -24.50
N PHE A 181 -12.72 21.08 -23.78
CA PHE A 181 -12.34 21.94 -22.65
C PHE A 181 -11.74 23.25 -23.17
N ILE A 182 -10.82 23.18 -24.13
CA ILE A 182 -10.16 24.35 -24.73
C ILE A 182 -11.19 25.24 -25.43
N GLU A 183 -12.13 24.66 -26.17
CA GLU A 183 -13.20 25.39 -26.85
C GLU A 183 -14.06 26.20 -25.85
N TYR A 184 -14.38 25.62 -24.69
CA TYR A 184 -15.24 26.27 -23.70
C TYR A 184 -14.49 27.30 -22.84
N PHE A 185 -13.26 26.99 -22.40
CA PHE A 185 -12.51 27.82 -21.46
C PHE A 185 -11.45 28.71 -22.13
N ASN A 186 -11.25 28.57 -23.44
CA ASN A 186 -10.22 29.25 -24.22
C ASN A 186 -8.79 29.08 -23.66
N ARG A 187 -8.51 27.94 -23.02
CA ARG A 187 -7.18 27.58 -22.50
C ARG A 187 -7.01 26.08 -22.29
N ASN A 188 -5.76 25.65 -22.15
CA ASN A 188 -5.47 24.28 -21.76
C ASN A 188 -5.93 24.00 -20.31
N PRO A 189 -6.39 22.76 -20.02
CA PRO A 189 -6.71 22.35 -18.66
C PRO A 189 -5.45 22.27 -17.80
N ILE A 190 -5.55 22.71 -16.55
CA ILE A 190 -4.48 22.65 -15.56
C ILE A 190 -4.80 21.61 -14.48
N LYS A 191 -3.75 20.98 -13.93
CA LYS A 191 -3.84 20.02 -12.81
C LYS A 191 -4.92 18.95 -13.02
N ASP A 192 -6.00 18.98 -12.23
CA ASP A 192 -7.05 17.98 -12.19
C ASP A 192 -8.29 18.34 -13.04
N GLU A 193 -8.30 19.50 -13.69
CA GLU A 193 -9.47 20.00 -14.44
C GLU A 193 -9.91 19.08 -15.56
N LEU A 194 -8.98 18.50 -16.34
CA LEU A 194 -9.34 17.55 -17.40
C LEU A 194 -10.01 16.30 -16.81
N THR A 195 -9.61 15.89 -15.61
CA THR A 195 -10.24 14.77 -14.89
C THR A 195 -11.62 15.19 -14.40
N LYS A 196 -11.78 16.36 -13.77
CA LYS A 196 -13.09 16.88 -13.37
C LYS A 196 -14.03 17.04 -14.55
N TYR A 197 -13.56 17.56 -15.68
CA TYR A 197 -14.32 17.70 -16.93
C TYR A 197 -14.78 16.35 -17.48
N ARG A 198 -13.89 15.35 -17.51
CA ARG A 198 -14.24 13.98 -17.88
C ARG A 198 -15.33 13.41 -16.98
N LEU A 199 -15.20 13.55 -15.66
CA LEU A 199 -16.16 13.05 -14.69
C LEU A 199 -17.50 13.80 -14.78
N TRP A 200 -17.47 15.11 -15.01
CA TRP A 200 -18.65 15.94 -15.23
C TRP A 200 -19.43 15.49 -16.47
N LYS A 201 -18.74 15.22 -17.60
CA LYS A 201 -19.37 14.64 -18.81
C LYS A 201 -19.91 13.23 -18.55
N GLN A 202 -19.19 12.39 -17.82
CA GLN A 202 -19.66 11.06 -17.42
C GLN A 202 -20.94 11.12 -16.58
N GLN A 203 -21.11 12.17 -15.78
CA GLN A 203 -22.21 12.34 -14.84
C GLN A 203 -23.28 13.31 -15.35
N SER A 204 -23.33 13.57 -16.65
CA SER A 204 -24.31 14.48 -17.27
C SER A 204 -24.41 15.85 -16.56
N GLY A 205 -23.26 16.35 -16.11
CA GLY A 205 -23.13 17.63 -15.42
C GLY A 205 -23.76 17.71 -14.02
N LYS A 206 -23.96 16.58 -13.34
CA LYS A 206 -24.53 16.53 -12.00
C LYS A 206 -23.56 15.97 -10.96
N CYS A 207 -23.72 16.42 -9.72
CA CYS A 207 -23.10 15.82 -8.56
C CYS A 207 -23.57 14.37 -8.42
N ILE A 208 -22.64 13.43 -8.26
CA ILE A 208 -23.00 12.01 -8.17
C ILE A 208 -23.89 11.71 -6.95
N TYR A 209 -23.64 12.38 -5.81
CA TYR A 209 -24.27 12.09 -4.51
C TYR A 209 -25.56 12.87 -4.29
N SER A 210 -25.56 14.20 -4.47
CA SER A 210 -26.78 15.01 -4.29
C SER A 210 -27.69 15.00 -5.52
N GLY A 211 -27.12 14.88 -6.73
CA GLY A 211 -27.87 14.94 -8.00
C GLY A 211 -28.08 16.36 -8.51
N GLU A 212 -27.63 17.35 -7.75
CA GLU A 212 -27.63 18.76 -8.13
C GLU A 212 -26.76 18.99 -9.36
N SER A 213 -27.21 19.91 -10.23
CA SER A 213 -26.46 20.35 -11.38
C SER A 213 -25.18 21.08 -10.94
N ILE A 214 -24.09 20.80 -11.64
CA ILE A 214 -22.79 21.45 -11.47
C ILE A 214 -22.57 22.32 -12.70
N ASN A 215 -22.39 23.63 -12.54
CA ASN A 215 -22.02 24.46 -13.68
C ASN A 215 -20.60 24.10 -14.12
N LEU A 216 -20.34 24.18 -15.43
CA LEU A 216 -19.03 23.87 -15.96
C LEU A 216 -17.95 24.81 -15.39
N TYR A 217 -18.26 26.07 -15.09
CA TYR A 217 -17.32 26.97 -14.40
C TYR A 217 -16.90 26.46 -13.01
N ASP A 218 -17.75 25.69 -12.32
CA ASP A 218 -17.49 25.23 -10.95
C ASP A 218 -16.46 24.10 -10.86
N ILE A 219 -16.03 23.52 -11.99
CA ILE A 219 -15.01 22.46 -12.03
C ILE A 219 -13.60 22.99 -12.26
N GLN A 220 -13.42 24.30 -12.42
CA GLN A 220 -12.11 24.90 -12.61
C GLN A 220 -11.19 24.69 -11.39
N HIS A 221 -9.89 24.81 -11.61
CA HIS A 221 -8.94 24.77 -10.52
C HIS A 221 -9.09 26.03 -9.65
N GLY A 222 -9.04 25.87 -8.33
CA GLY A 222 -9.24 26.97 -7.38
C GLY A 222 -10.70 27.22 -6.99
N THR A 223 -11.69 26.66 -7.71
CA THR A 223 -13.08 26.65 -7.25
C THR A 223 -13.25 25.55 -6.19
N ASN A 224 -13.61 25.95 -4.97
CA ASN A 224 -13.79 25.03 -3.84
C ASN A 224 -15.19 24.40 -3.80
N LEU A 225 -16.02 24.58 -4.83
CA LEU A 225 -17.39 24.02 -4.87
C LEU A 225 -17.40 22.52 -5.18
N THR A 226 -16.46 22.05 -6.01
CA THR A 226 -16.41 20.66 -6.47
C THR A 226 -15.10 19.96 -6.13
N GLN A 227 -15.19 18.67 -5.85
CA GLN A 227 -14.05 17.80 -5.57
C GLN A 227 -14.15 16.49 -6.36
N ILE A 228 -12.99 15.89 -6.63
CA ILE A 228 -12.90 14.50 -7.07
C ILE A 228 -12.91 13.64 -5.80
N ASP A 229 -13.93 12.80 -5.66
CA ASP A 229 -14.01 11.82 -4.56
C ASP A 229 -13.67 10.41 -5.06
N HIS A 230 -13.13 9.60 -4.15
CA HIS A 230 -12.99 8.17 -4.33
C HIS A 230 -14.27 7.46 -3.85
N ILE A 231 -14.98 6.82 -4.78
CA ILE A 231 -16.21 6.07 -4.52
C ILE A 231 -16.01 5.15 -3.31
N ILE A 232 -15.03 4.26 -3.40
CA ILE A 232 -14.51 3.53 -2.25
C ILE A 232 -13.30 4.30 -1.72
N PRO A 233 -13.28 4.73 -0.45
CA PRO A 233 -12.20 5.55 0.10
C PRO A 233 -10.81 4.97 -0.16
N HIS A 234 -9.88 5.82 -0.60
CA HIS A 234 -8.52 5.40 -0.94
C HIS A 234 -7.81 4.74 0.27
N SER A 235 -8.02 5.26 1.49
CA SER A 235 -7.49 4.68 2.73
C SER A 235 -7.94 3.25 3.02
N ARG A 236 -9.04 2.79 2.41
CA ARG A 236 -9.60 1.44 2.59
C ARG A 236 -9.23 0.49 1.47
N CYS A 237 -8.96 0.99 0.27
CA CYS A 237 -8.82 0.16 -0.94
C CYS A 237 -7.59 0.42 -1.81
N PHE A 238 -6.86 1.51 -1.56
CA PHE A 238 -5.68 1.95 -2.32
C PHE A 238 -5.90 2.04 -3.84
N ASP A 239 -7.15 2.28 -4.27
CA ASP A 239 -7.51 2.36 -5.69
C ASP A 239 -7.69 3.81 -6.15
N ASP A 240 -6.67 4.34 -6.82
CA ASP A 240 -6.69 5.69 -7.41
C ASP A 240 -7.15 5.71 -8.89
N SER A 241 -7.67 4.61 -9.41
CA SER A 241 -8.13 4.53 -10.81
C SER A 241 -9.31 5.46 -11.10
N ILE A 242 -9.43 5.91 -12.36
CA ILE A 242 -10.57 6.71 -12.81
C ILE A 242 -11.91 6.01 -12.58
N THR A 243 -11.94 4.67 -12.56
CA THR A 243 -13.14 3.88 -12.27
C THR A 243 -13.57 3.93 -10.80
N ASN A 244 -12.70 4.40 -9.90
CA ASN A 244 -13.02 4.68 -8.50
C ASN A 244 -13.26 6.17 -8.24
N LYS A 245 -13.23 7.04 -9.26
CA LYS A 245 -13.33 8.50 -9.10
C LYS A 245 -14.64 9.05 -9.62
N VAL A 246 -15.18 10.05 -8.94
CA VAL A 246 -16.40 10.79 -9.30
C VAL A 246 -16.23 12.27 -8.97
N VAL A 247 -16.96 13.15 -9.67
CA VAL A 247 -17.03 14.56 -9.30
C VAL A 247 -18.26 14.80 -8.42
N CYS A 248 -18.10 15.48 -7.30
CA CYS A 248 -19.20 15.79 -6.41
C CYS A 248 -19.01 17.18 -5.80
N LEU A 249 -20.05 17.69 -5.15
CA LEU A 249 -19.94 18.92 -4.36
C LEU A 249 -19.03 18.67 -3.16
N THR A 250 -18.20 19.64 -2.81
CA THR A 250 -17.27 19.55 -1.68
C THR A 250 -17.98 19.14 -0.40
N ARG A 251 -19.15 19.73 -0.10
CA ARG A 251 -19.96 19.37 1.08
C ARG A 251 -20.35 17.89 1.12
N GLU A 252 -20.72 17.31 -0.02
CA GLU A 252 -21.10 15.89 -0.13
C GLU A 252 -19.89 14.98 0.12
N ASN A 253 -18.74 15.34 -0.43
CA ASN A 253 -17.50 14.61 -0.17
C ASN A 253 -17.12 14.63 1.32
N GLN A 254 -17.21 15.79 1.97
CA GLN A 254 -16.91 15.94 3.39
C GLN A 254 -17.89 15.15 4.27
N HIS A 255 -19.18 15.11 3.90
CA HIS A 255 -20.18 14.32 4.61
C HIS A 255 -19.97 12.81 4.44
N LYS A 256 -19.64 12.35 3.23
CA LYS A 256 -19.32 10.94 2.96
C LYS A 256 -18.09 10.47 3.74
N GLY A 257 -17.03 11.29 3.81
CA GLY A 257 -15.80 10.96 4.54
C GLY A 257 -15.22 9.60 4.15
N ASN A 258 -14.87 8.78 5.15
CA ASN A 258 -14.28 7.44 4.94
C ASN A 258 -15.32 6.32 4.69
N GLN A 259 -16.50 6.67 4.19
CA GLN A 259 -17.58 5.73 3.89
C GLN A 259 -17.70 5.40 2.40
N THR A 260 -18.28 4.25 2.07
CA THR A 260 -18.77 3.93 0.71
C THR A 260 -20.10 4.64 0.44
N PRO A 261 -20.58 4.72 -0.82
CA PRO A 261 -21.88 5.33 -1.09
C PRO A 261 -23.03 4.60 -0.40
N PHE A 262 -22.96 3.27 -0.23
CA PHE A 262 -23.99 2.52 0.49
C PHE A 262 -23.99 2.82 1.99
N GLU A 263 -22.81 2.98 2.59
CA GLU A 263 -22.67 3.37 3.99
C GLU A 263 -23.12 4.82 4.23
N TYR A 264 -22.92 5.72 3.25
CA TYR A 264 -23.30 7.13 3.31
C TYR A 264 -24.77 7.35 2.93
N ILE A 265 -25.15 7.15 1.67
CA ILE A 265 -26.49 7.42 1.13
C ILE A 265 -27.50 6.38 1.60
N GLY A 266 -27.13 5.11 1.52
CA GLY A 266 -28.00 4.02 1.98
C GLY A 266 -28.08 3.93 3.49
N ALA A 267 -27.24 4.67 4.24
CA ALA A 267 -27.10 4.57 5.69
C ALA A 267 -26.99 3.12 6.17
N ASN A 268 -26.21 2.28 5.48
CA ASN A 268 -26.12 0.82 5.72
C ASN A 268 -27.46 0.07 5.58
N GLY A 269 -28.32 0.50 4.66
CA GLY A 269 -29.65 -0.08 4.44
C GLY A 269 -30.76 0.55 5.28
N HIS A 270 -30.45 1.58 6.08
CA HIS A 270 -31.47 2.32 6.83
C HIS A 270 -32.16 3.41 6.01
N ASN A 271 -31.64 3.76 4.84
CA ASN A 271 -32.24 4.73 3.93
C ASN A 271 -32.38 4.16 2.50
N MET A 272 -33.23 3.15 2.36
CA MET A 272 -33.39 2.43 1.09
C MET A 272 -34.05 3.27 0.00
N GLN A 273 -34.83 4.30 0.36
CA GLN A 273 -35.43 5.22 -0.61
C GLN A 273 -34.35 6.07 -1.29
N GLN A 274 -33.52 6.78 -0.52
CA GLN A 274 -32.40 7.55 -1.12
C GLN A 274 -31.40 6.64 -1.83
N TRP A 275 -31.17 5.43 -1.30
CA TRP A 275 -30.35 4.43 -2.00
C TRP A 275 -30.94 4.05 -3.36
N HIS A 276 -32.25 3.90 -3.47
CA HIS A 276 -32.93 3.59 -4.72
C HIS A 276 -32.79 4.74 -5.73
N GLU A 277 -33.06 5.97 -5.31
CA GLU A 277 -32.87 7.17 -6.15
C GLU A 277 -31.43 7.31 -6.64
N PHE A 278 -30.46 7.05 -5.76
CA PHE A 278 -29.04 7.03 -6.12
C PHE A 278 -28.71 5.90 -7.10
N THR A 279 -29.32 4.73 -6.93
CA THR A 279 -29.17 3.58 -7.83
C THR A 279 -29.65 3.94 -9.24
N GLU A 280 -30.87 4.47 -9.36
CA GLU A 280 -31.43 4.89 -10.64
C GLU A 280 -30.56 5.96 -11.33
N ARG A 281 -30.06 6.93 -10.56
CA ARG A 281 -29.14 7.95 -11.06
C ARG A 281 -27.86 7.34 -11.61
N CYS A 282 -27.25 6.38 -10.89
CA CYS A 282 -26.04 5.69 -11.34
C CYS A 282 -26.29 4.91 -12.64
N GLU A 283 -27.45 4.27 -12.79
CA GLU A 283 -27.83 3.57 -14.02
C GLU A 283 -28.01 4.53 -15.20
N GLN A 284 -28.69 5.65 -14.98
CA GLN A 284 -28.89 6.67 -16.01
C GLN A 284 -27.55 7.29 -16.45
N MET A 285 -26.68 7.61 -15.51
CA MET A 285 -25.34 8.14 -15.80
C MET A 285 -24.44 7.11 -16.46
N ASN A 286 -24.55 5.83 -16.12
CA ASN A 286 -23.82 4.79 -16.84
C ASN A 286 -24.22 4.74 -18.31
N LYS A 287 -25.53 4.80 -18.61
CA LYS A 287 -26.05 4.83 -19.99
C LYS A 287 -25.60 6.08 -20.75
N ALA A 288 -25.82 7.26 -20.19
CA ALA A 288 -25.49 8.54 -20.84
C ALA A 288 -23.97 8.81 -20.93
N GLY A 289 -23.24 8.42 -19.89
CA GLY A 289 -21.80 8.65 -19.74
C GLY A 289 -20.92 7.55 -20.35
N TYR A 290 -21.48 6.48 -20.90
CA TYR A 290 -20.72 5.35 -21.45
C TYR A 290 -19.72 5.80 -22.51
N GLN A 291 -20.15 6.69 -23.42
CA GLN A 291 -19.32 7.28 -24.47
C GLN A 291 -18.14 8.12 -23.93
N HIS A 292 -18.24 8.59 -22.69
CA HIS A 292 -17.19 9.35 -21.99
C HIS A 292 -16.37 8.44 -21.03
N GLY A 293 -16.61 7.14 -21.06
CA GLY A 293 -15.88 6.13 -20.28
C GLY A 293 -16.47 5.85 -18.89
N PHE A 294 -17.77 6.10 -18.67
CA PHE A 294 -18.46 5.57 -17.50
C PHE A 294 -18.69 4.06 -17.68
N THR A 295 -17.79 3.25 -17.14
CA THR A 295 -17.84 1.78 -17.28
C THR A 295 -18.80 1.09 -16.30
N TYR A 296 -19.26 -0.11 -16.63
CA TYR A 296 -20.00 -0.99 -15.70
C TYR A 296 -19.24 -1.21 -14.37
N ASN A 297 -17.92 -1.42 -14.41
CA ASN A 297 -17.11 -1.53 -13.20
C ASN A 297 -17.21 -0.32 -12.26
N LYS A 298 -17.39 0.90 -12.80
CA LYS A 298 -17.59 2.11 -12.00
C LYS A 298 -18.98 2.09 -11.36
N ARG A 299 -20.01 1.71 -12.13
CA ARG A 299 -21.39 1.54 -11.64
C ARG A 299 -21.43 0.49 -10.52
N ASP A 300 -20.78 -0.64 -10.68
CA ASP A 300 -20.75 -1.70 -9.66
C ASP A 300 -20.06 -1.26 -8.37
N ARG A 301 -19.02 -0.41 -8.47
CA ARG A 301 -18.38 0.19 -7.28
C ARG A 301 -19.28 1.19 -6.58
N LEU A 302 -20.00 2.02 -7.34
CA LEU A 302 -20.98 2.97 -6.78
C LEU A 302 -22.07 2.24 -6.01
N LEU A 303 -22.51 1.08 -6.51
CA LEU A 303 -23.62 0.30 -5.97
C LEU A 303 -23.18 -0.84 -5.03
N LEU A 304 -21.91 -0.84 -4.62
CA LEU A 304 -21.35 -1.87 -3.76
C LEU A 304 -21.96 -1.78 -2.36
N LYS A 305 -22.75 -2.80 -1.97
CA LYS A 305 -23.38 -2.87 -0.64
C LYS A 305 -22.48 -3.45 0.44
N LYS A 306 -21.53 -4.31 0.07
CA LYS A 306 -20.58 -4.94 0.99
C LYS A 306 -19.17 -4.70 0.50
N PHE A 307 -18.37 -4.02 1.31
CA PHE A 307 -16.96 -3.81 1.04
C PHE A 307 -16.13 -4.90 1.73
N ASP A 308 -15.42 -5.68 0.93
CA ASP A 308 -14.39 -6.60 1.41
C ASP A 308 -13.02 -5.92 1.23
N GLN A 309 -12.36 -5.65 2.35
CA GLN A 309 -11.10 -4.91 2.39
C GLN A 309 -9.92 -5.75 1.89
N GLU A 310 -9.94 -7.07 2.12
CA GLU A 310 -8.81 -7.96 1.79
C GLU A 310 -8.65 -8.11 0.27
N GLY A 311 -9.76 -8.26 -0.46
CA GLY A 311 -9.73 -8.40 -1.93
C GLY A 311 -9.26 -7.16 -2.71
N PHE A 312 -9.19 -5.98 -2.08
CA PHE A 312 -8.72 -4.74 -2.74
C PHE A 312 -7.23 -4.47 -2.52
N ILE A 313 -6.64 -4.91 -1.40
CA ILE A 313 -5.22 -4.70 -1.05
C ILE A 313 -4.28 -5.50 -1.97
N ASP A 314 -4.78 -6.55 -2.63
CA ASP A 314 -4.07 -7.41 -3.60
C ASP A 314 -3.56 -6.72 -4.89
N ARG A 315 -3.58 -5.37 -4.97
CA ARG A 315 -3.27 -4.58 -6.17
C ARG A 315 -1.84 -4.03 -6.30
N ASN A 316 -0.88 -4.52 -5.53
CA ASN A 316 0.55 -4.23 -5.77
C ASN A 316 1.14 -4.97 -7.00
N LEU A 317 0.31 -5.37 -7.98
CA LEU A 317 0.75 -6.00 -9.23
C LEU A 317 1.72 -5.12 -10.04
N ASN A 318 1.58 -3.80 -9.99
CA ASN A 318 2.48 -2.89 -10.69
C ASN A 318 3.89 -2.93 -10.09
N ASP A 319 3.99 -2.94 -8.76
CA ASP A 319 5.28 -3.10 -8.05
C ASP A 319 5.91 -4.45 -8.40
N THR A 320 5.13 -5.55 -8.39
CA THR A 320 5.62 -6.88 -8.80
C THR A 320 6.13 -6.90 -10.24
N ARG A 321 5.43 -6.26 -11.18
CA ARG A 321 5.87 -6.14 -12.59
C ARG A 321 7.19 -5.38 -12.72
N TYR A 322 7.31 -4.27 -12.00
CA TYR A 322 8.50 -3.45 -12.03
C TYR A 322 9.68 -4.19 -11.40
N ILE A 323 9.53 -4.79 -10.21
CA ILE A 323 10.54 -5.60 -9.52
C ILE A 323 11.05 -6.70 -10.45
N SER A 324 10.15 -7.47 -11.05
CA SER A 324 10.54 -8.64 -11.84
C SER A 324 11.29 -8.21 -13.12
N ARG A 325 10.90 -7.09 -13.75
CA ARG A 325 11.60 -6.53 -14.92
C ARG A 325 12.95 -5.93 -14.55
N PHE A 326 13.04 -5.25 -13.42
CA PHE A 326 14.32 -4.74 -12.92
C PHE A 326 15.27 -5.91 -12.63
N MET A 327 14.81 -6.93 -11.89
CA MET A 327 15.59 -8.13 -11.57
C MET A 327 16.09 -8.85 -12.83
N LEU A 328 15.28 -8.94 -13.89
CA LEU A 328 15.70 -9.49 -15.17
C LEU A 328 16.93 -8.75 -15.72
N ASN A 329 16.84 -7.42 -15.88
CA ASN A 329 17.92 -6.61 -16.44
C ASN A 329 19.15 -6.63 -15.52
N TYR A 330 18.92 -6.54 -14.21
CA TYR A 330 19.95 -6.53 -13.18
C TYR A 330 20.76 -7.84 -13.17
N ILE A 331 20.10 -8.99 -13.28
CA ILE A 331 20.79 -10.28 -13.39
C ILE A 331 21.51 -10.40 -14.75
N GLN A 332 20.84 -10.04 -15.86
CA GLN A 332 21.43 -10.18 -17.19
C GLN A 332 22.70 -9.34 -17.41
N ASN A 333 22.72 -8.13 -16.86
CA ASN A 333 23.81 -7.18 -17.07
C ASN A 333 24.95 -7.36 -16.07
N TYR A 334 24.64 -7.73 -14.82
CA TYR A 334 25.62 -7.66 -13.72
C TYR A 334 25.99 -9.01 -13.08
N LEU A 335 25.33 -10.12 -13.40
CA LEU A 335 25.70 -11.44 -12.87
C LEU A 335 26.50 -12.26 -13.90
N GLN A 336 27.60 -12.84 -13.44
CA GLN A 336 28.37 -13.82 -14.18
C GLN A 336 27.72 -15.21 -14.10
N PHE A 337 27.62 -15.87 -15.25
CA PHE A 337 27.10 -17.22 -15.39
C PHE A 337 28.23 -18.17 -15.77
N VAL A 338 28.04 -19.46 -15.50
CA VAL A 338 28.93 -20.51 -16.02
C VAL A 338 28.78 -20.58 -17.53
N ASP A 339 29.90 -20.73 -18.25
CA ASP A 339 29.90 -20.97 -19.68
C ASP A 339 29.08 -22.22 -19.99
N SER A 340 27.98 -22.02 -20.73
CA SER A 340 27.06 -23.09 -21.05
C SER A 340 26.59 -22.98 -22.49
N LYS A 341 26.14 -24.10 -23.05
CA LYS A 341 25.50 -24.14 -24.38
C LYS A 341 24.17 -23.37 -24.42
N HIS A 342 23.69 -22.85 -23.30
CA HIS A 342 22.45 -22.08 -23.23
C HIS A 342 22.66 -20.64 -23.70
N LYS A 343 22.11 -20.31 -24.88
CA LYS A 343 22.16 -18.96 -25.47
C LYS A 343 21.54 -17.83 -24.61
N LYS A 344 20.79 -18.17 -23.54
CA LYS A 344 20.13 -17.20 -22.65
C LYS A 344 20.37 -17.56 -21.18
N PRO A 345 21.22 -16.80 -20.45
CA PRO A 345 21.54 -17.08 -19.05
C PRO A 345 20.37 -16.76 -18.10
N VAL A 346 19.43 -15.89 -18.52
CA VAL A 346 18.22 -15.61 -17.76
C VAL A 346 16.99 -15.95 -18.60
N ARG A 347 16.15 -16.87 -18.12
CA ARG A 347 14.85 -17.21 -18.72
C ARG A 347 13.73 -16.50 -17.98
N VAL A 348 12.71 -16.16 -18.75
CA VAL A 348 11.52 -15.47 -18.26
C VAL A 348 10.31 -16.35 -18.43
N LEU A 349 9.50 -16.47 -17.38
CA LEU A 349 8.17 -17.06 -17.40
C LEU A 349 7.12 -16.00 -17.04
N THR A 350 5.87 -16.29 -17.38
CA THR A 350 4.72 -15.47 -16.97
C THR A 350 3.94 -16.18 -15.87
N GLY A 351 3.30 -15.42 -14.98
CA GLY A 351 2.47 -16.00 -13.91
C GLY A 351 1.38 -16.95 -14.40
N GLN A 352 0.79 -16.66 -15.56
CA GLN A 352 -0.19 -17.54 -16.18
C GLN A 352 0.42 -18.85 -16.71
N ALA A 353 1.65 -18.82 -17.25
CA ALA A 353 2.34 -20.04 -17.68
C ALA A 353 2.72 -20.92 -16.48
N THR A 354 3.25 -20.33 -15.41
CA THR A 354 3.54 -21.06 -14.16
C THR A 354 2.27 -21.72 -13.60
N ALA A 355 1.17 -20.96 -13.49
CA ALA A 355 -0.10 -21.47 -13.01
C ALA A 355 -0.66 -22.59 -13.90
N PHE A 356 -0.54 -22.45 -15.23
CA PHE A 356 -0.93 -23.48 -16.18
C PHE A 356 -0.14 -24.77 -15.95
N ILE A 357 1.19 -24.71 -15.97
CA ILE A 357 2.06 -25.87 -15.79
C ILE A 357 1.78 -26.55 -14.45
N ARG A 358 1.76 -25.75 -13.38
CA ARG A 358 1.53 -26.24 -12.02
C ARG A 358 0.21 -27.00 -11.91
N ASN A 359 -0.88 -26.47 -12.48
CA ASN A 359 -2.18 -27.12 -12.47
C ASN A 359 -2.16 -28.43 -13.28
N HIS A 360 -1.47 -28.49 -14.43
CA HIS A 360 -1.38 -29.71 -15.24
C HIS A 360 -0.46 -30.77 -14.62
N TRP A 361 0.56 -30.36 -13.86
CA TRP A 361 1.33 -31.27 -12.99
C TRP A 361 0.54 -31.64 -11.72
N GLY A 362 -0.62 -31.01 -11.54
CA GLY A 362 -1.58 -31.17 -10.45
C GLY A 362 -1.05 -30.77 -9.08
N LEU A 363 -0.05 -29.89 -9.04
CA LEU A 363 0.45 -29.28 -7.82
C LEU A 363 -0.59 -28.25 -7.34
N SER A 364 -1.32 -28.56 -6.27
CA SER A 364 -2.34 -27.66 -5.71
C SER A 364 -1.68 -26.42 -5.08
N LYS A 365 -2.39 -25.29 -5.09
CA LYS A 365 -1.97 -24.06 -4.41
C LYS A 365 -3.08 -23.60 -3.48
N VAL A 366 -2.87 -23.74 -2.18
CA VAL A 366 -3.75 -23.14 -1.16
C VAL A 366 -2.97 -22.02 -0.48
N ARG A 367 -3.27 -20.77 -0.84
CA ARG A 367 -2.53 -19.59 -0.36
C ARG A 367 -2.74 -19.35 1.14
N GLU A 368 -3.91 -19.74 1.64
CA GLU A 368 -4.33 -19.53 3.03
C GLU A 368 -3.66 -20.52 4.00
N GLU A 369 -3.15 -21.65 3.51
CA GLU A 369 -2.59 -22.70 4.37
C GLU A 369 -1.11 -22.48 4.71
N SER A 370 -0.28 -21.97 3.79
CA SER A 370 1.18 -21.92 3.98
C SER A 370 1.91 -21.05 2.95
N ASP A 371 2.96 -20.34 3.39
CA ASP A 371 3.89 -19.60 2.54
C ASP A 371 4.80 -20.52 1.69
N LYS A 372 4.81 -21.84 1.97
CA LYS A 372 5.63 -22.83 1.22
C LYS A 372 5.28 -22.92 -0.26
N HIS A 373 4.09 -22.47 -0.66
CA HIS A 373 3.68 -22.48 -2.07
C HIS A 373 4.61 -21.64 -2.97
N HIS A 374 5.35 -20.67 -2.41
CA HIS A 374 6.37 -19.92 -3.16
C HIS A 374 7.55 -20.80 -3.59
N ALA A 375 7.98 -21.74 -2.74
CA ALA A 375 9.03 -22.71 -3.09
C ALA A 375 8.53 -23.68 -4.17
N GLN A 376 7.27 -24.13 -4.06
CA GLN A 376 6.64 -24.96 -5.09
C GLN A 376 6.60 -24.26 -6.45
N ASP A 377 6.16 -22.98 -6.49
CA ASP A 377 6.14 -22.19 -7.72
C ASP A 377 7.57 -22.02 -8.27
N ALA A 378 8.58 -21.79 -7.42
CA ALA A 378 9.99 -21.69 -7.82
C ALA A 378 10.53 -22.99 -8.46
N CYS A 379 10.14 -24.17 -7.94
CA CYS A 379 10.48 -25.46 -8.55
C CYS A 379 9.86 -25.63 -9.94
N VAL A 380 8.60 -25.21 -10.10
CA VAL A 380 7.93 -25.21 -11.41
C VAL A 380 8.65 -24.30 -12.40
N ILE A 381 9.00 -23.08 -11.97
CA ILE A 381 9.73 -22.10 -12.78
C ILE A 381 11.11 -22.65 -13.19
N ALA A 382 11.84 -23.27 -12.27
CA ALA A 382 13.15 -23.84 -12.54
C ALA A 382 13.10 -25.00 -13.55
N ALA A 383 12.11 -25.88 -13.42
CA ALA A 383 11.96 -27.07 -14.27
C ALA A 383 11.38 -26.79 -15.67
N THR A 384 10.84 -25.58 -15.89
CA THR A 384 10.22 -25.22 -17.17
C THR A 384 11.27 -24.89 -18.23
N THR A 385 11.17 -25.58 -19.37
CA THR A 385 12.08 -25.40 -20.52
C THR A 385 11.52 -24.43 -21.57
N THR A 386 12.37 -23.98 -22.49
CA THR A 386 11.92 -23.13 -23.63
C THR A 386 10.87 -23.82 -24.50
N SER A 387 11.01 -25.13 -24.74
CA SER A 387 10.05 -25.92 -25.51
C SER A 387 8.68 -25.94 -24.82
N MET A 388 8.65 -26.14 -23.50
CA MET A 388 7.41 -26.07 -22.71
C MET A 388 6.73 -24.70 -22.83
N VAL A 389 7.48 -23.59 -22.73
CA VAL A 389 6.93 -22.23 -22.89
C VAL A 389 6.34 -22.00 -24.29
N GLN A 390 7.00 -22.51 -25.34
CA GLN A 390 6.50 -22.42 -26.71
C GLN A 390 5.20 -23.20 -26.89
N LYS A 391 5.13 -24.43 -26.38
CA LYS A 391 3.91 -25.26 -26.39
C LYS A 391 2.75 -24.59 -25.65
N ILE A 392 3.00 -23.98 -24.49
CA ILE A 392 1.98 -23.24 -23.74
C ILE A 392 1.49 -22.03 -24.54
N THR A 393 2.41 -21.29 -25.15
CA THR A 393 2.05 -20.12 -25.96
C THR A 393 1.19 -20.53 -27.15
N GLN A 394 1.55 -21.60 -27.85
CA GLN A 394 0.76 -22.15 -28.97
C GLN A 394 -0.61 -22.64 -28.50
N TYR A 395 -0.67 -23.39 -27.39
CA TYR A 395 -1.92 -23.86 -26.79
C TYR A 395 -2.85 -22.71 -26.40
N MET A 396 -2.32 -21.68 -25.72
CA MET A 396 -3.08 -20.49 -25.34
C MET A 396 -3.50 -19.61 -26.52
N GLN A 397 -2.79 -19.67 -27.65
CA GLN A 397 -3.18 -18.99 -28.89
C GLN A 397 -4.27 -19.76 -29.65
N ALA A 398 -4.27 -21.09 -29.58
CA ALA A 398 -5.23 -21.98 -30.26
C ALA A 398 -6.59 -22.05 -29.55
N LYS A 399 -6.63 -22.12 -28.20
CA LYS A 399 -7.88 -22.07 -27.42
C LYS A 399 -8.24 -20.61 -27.09
N SER A 400 -9.34 -20.09 -27.64
CA SER A 400 -10.01 -18.91 -27.09
C SER A 400 -10.57 -19.28 -25.71
N TYR A 401 -9.96 -18.79 -24.62
CA TYR A 401 -10.34 -18.96 -23.22
C TYR A 401 -11.64 -19.77 -22.95
N GLY A 402 -11.50 -21.10 -22.86
CA GLY A 402 -12.42 -21.97 -22.14
C GLY A 402 -11.67 -22.53 -20.93
N LYS A 403 -12.22 -22.36 -19.72
CA LYS A 403 -11.72 -23.04 -18.51
C LYS A 403 -12.00 -24.53 -18.65
N ASP A 404 -11.16 -25.24 -19.38
CA ASP A 404 -11.20 -26.69 -19.37
C ASP A 404 -10.53 -27.16 -18.08
N LEU A 405 -11.36 -27.53 -17.10
CA LEU A 405 -10.95 -28.02 -15.78
C LEU A 405 -10.54 -29.50 -15.79
N SER A 406 -10.65 -30.17 -16.95
CA SER A 406 -10.42 -31.61 -17.10
C SER A 406 -8.96 -32.04 -16.94
N GLY A 407 -7.99 -31.10 -16.97
CA GLY A 407 -6.56 -31.40 -16.92
C GLY A 407 -5.97 -31.94 -18.24
N LEU A 408 -6.83 -32.25 -19.22
CA LEU A 408 -6.46 -32.74 -20.54
C LEU A 408 -5.76 -31.64 -21.36
N TYR A 409 -4.63 -32.00 -21.96
CA TYR A 409 -3.84 -31.16 -22.86
C TYR A 409 -3.89 -31.73 -24.28
N THR A 410 -4.48 -30.99 -25.21
CA THR A 410 -4.38 -31.31 -26.64
C THR A 410 -3.17 -30.58 -27.24
N ASP A 411 -2.22 -31.32 -27.79
CA ASP A 411 -1.08 -30.70 -28.49
C ASP A 411 -1.57 -30.03 -29.79
N PRO A 412 -1.37 -28.71 -29.95
CA PRO A 412 -2.00 -27.95 -31.02
C PRO A 412 -1.41 -28.24 -32.41
N ILE A 413 -0.29 -28.98 -32.49
CA ILE A 413 0.37 -29.32 -33.76
C ILE A 413 -0.02 -30.73 -34.18
N SER A 414 0.03 -31.69 -33.26
CA SER A 414 -0.25 -33.11 -33.53
C SER A 414 -1.73 -33.50 -33.37
N GLY A 415 -2.50 -32.76 -32.58
CA GLY A 415 -3.89 -33.09 -32.25
C GLY A 415 -4.04 -34.19 -31.17
N GLU A 416 -2.93 -34.73 -30.66
CA GLU A 416 -2.95 -35.74 -29.60
C GLU A 416 -3.46 -35.17 -28.28
N VAL A 417 -4.27 -35.95 -27.55
CA VAL A 417 -4.79 -35.60 -26.22
C VAL A 417 -3.97 -36.32 -25.16
N PHE A 418 -3.39 -35.56 -24.25
CA PHE A 418 -2.62 -36.04 -23.11
C PHE A 418 -3.40 -35.79 -21.82
N ASP A 419 -3.29 -36.73 -20.87
CA ASP A 419 -3.90 -36.58 -19.55
C ASP A 419 -3.31 -35.40 -18.75
N ARG A 420 -2.06 -35.02 -19.03
CA ARG A 420 -1.33 -33.92 -18.40
C ARG A 420 -0.29 -33.32 -19.36
N PHE A 421 0.08 -32.08 -19.10
CA PHE A 421 1.24 -31.45 -19.74
C PHE A 421 2.55 -32.17 -19.33
N PRO A 422 3.53 -32.36 -20.23
CA PRO A 422 4.74 -33.14 -19.94
C PRO A 422 5.46 -32.70 -18.66
N MET A 423 5.78 -33.65 -17.79
CA MET A 423 6.59 -33.44 -16.58
C MET A 423 8.07 -33.70 -16.88
N PRO A 424 9.00 -33.10 -16.11
CA PRO A 424 10.43 -33.34 -16.27
C PRO A 424 10.82 -34.82 -16.06
N ASN A 425 10.15 -35.49 -15.13
CA ASN A 425 10.30 -36.92 -14.86
C ASN A 425 8.99 -37.48 -14.25
N ILE A 426 8.87 -38.81 -14.16
CA ILE A 426 7.65 -39.51 -13.71
C ILE A 426 7.28 -39.24 -12.24
N ASN A 427 8.27 -39.01 -11.37
CA ASN A 427 8.11 -38.81 -9.93
C ASN A 427 8.13 -37.33 -9.51
N PHE A 428 8.25 -36.41 -10.46
CA PHE A 428 8.50 -34.99 -10.21
C PHE A 428 7.51 -34.39 -9.22
N ARG A 429 6.22 -34.69 -9.38
CA ARG A 429 5.17 -34.22 -8.47
C ARG A 429 5.43 -34.64 -7.02
N THR A 430 5.65 -35.93 -6.79
CA THR A 430 5.83 -36.50 -5.45
C THR A 430 7.11 -36.00 -4.80
N GLU A 431 8.19 -35.89 -5.59
CA GLU A 431 9.47 -35.33 -5.14
C GLU A 431 9.32 -33.87 -4.70
N ILE A 432 8.67 -33.03 -5.50
CA ILE A 432 8.46 -31.61 -5.16
C ILE A 432 7.59 -31.47 -3.91
N ILE A 433 6.48 -32.21 -3.79
CA ILE A 433 5.63 -32.15 -2.59
C ILE A 433 6.43 -32.52 -1.34
N SER A 434 7.20 -33.62 -1.39
CA SER A 434 8.07 -34.03 -0.28
C SER A 434 9.11 -32.96 0.07
N LYS A 435 9.84 -32.43 -0.92
CA LYS A 435 10.88 -31.43 -0.67
C LYS A 435 10.34 -30.09 -0.19
N VAL A 436 9.18 -29.66 -0.69
CA VAL A 436 8.51 -28.43 -0.23
C VAL A 436 8.04 -28.57 1.21
N ASN A 437 7.59 -29.75 1.63
CA ASN A 437 7.23 -30.00 3.02
C ASN A 437 8.41 -29.81 3.98
N ASP A 438 9.63 -30.16 3.55
CA ASP A 438 10.86 -30.00 4.33
C ASP A 438 11.39 -28.56 4.36
N VAL A 439 10.83 -27.63 3.56
CA VAL A 439 11.30 -26.25 3.50
C VAL A 439 11.02 -25.51 4.81
N PHE A 440 12.08 -24.96 5.41
CA PHE A 440 11.97 -23.95 6.44
C PHE A 440 11.91 -22.54 5.82
N VAL A 441 10.87 -21.78 6.15
CA VAL A 441 10.61 -20.48 5.53
C VAL A 441 11.35 -19.40 6.31
N SER A 442 12.39 -18.82 5.72
CA SER A 442 13.13 -17.71 6.33
C SER A 442 12.31 -16.43 6.34
N ARG A 443 12.24 -15.75 7.50
CA ARG A 443 11.65 -14.42 7.64
C ARG A 443 12.71 -13.42 8.08
N VAL A 444 12.73 -12.27 7.41
CA VAL A 444 13.68 -11.20 7.71
C VAL A 444 13.34 -10.60 9.09
N PRO A 445 14.29 -10.57 10.04
CA PRO A 445 14.10 -9.96 11.35
C PRO A 445 13.82 -8.46 11.22
N ARG A 446 13.03 -7.90 12.15
CA ARG A 446 12.68 -6.47 12.17
C ARG A 446 13.26 -5.80 13.41
N HIS A 447 14.55 -5.47 13.33
CA HIS A 447 15.28 -4.80 14.42
C HIS A 447 15.25 -3.27 14.33
N LYS A 448 14.31 -2.72 13.56
CA LYS A 448 14.20 -1.27 13.34
C LYS A 448 13.73 -0.60 14.63
N THR A 449 14.47 0.42 15.07
CA THR A 449 14.24 1.17 16.31
C THR A 449 13.57 2.53 16.07
N THR A 450 13.05 2.74 14.85
CA THR A 450 12.34 3.96 14.46
C THR A 450 10.96 3.62 13.90
N GLY A 451 9.99 4.50 14.15
CA GLY A 451 8.61 4.31 13.72
C GLY A 451 7.67 5.30 14.40
N LYS A 452 6.37 5.00 14.34
CA LYS A 452 5.34 5.78 15.03
C LYS A 452 5.50 5.61 16.55
N VAL A 453 5.83 6.70 17.25
CA VAL A 453 6.12 6.71 18.70
C VAL A 453 4.85 6.60 19.55
N HIS A 454 3.74 7.20 19.10
CA HIS A 454 2.43 7.14 19.74
C HIS A 454 1.33 7.22 18.68
N ASP A 455 0.10 6.86 19.03
CA ASP A 455 -1.04 7.05 18.14
C ASP A 455 -1.38 8.53 17.91
N ASP A 456 -1.93 8.86 16.73
CA ASP A 456 -2.17 10.26 16.34
C ASP A 456 -3.32 10.89 17.13
N THR A 457 -4.17 10.05 17.75
CA THR A 457 -5.30 10.50 18.55
C THR A 457 -4.82 10.93 19.93
N ILE A 458 -4.81 12.24 20.18
CA ILE A 458 -4.52 12.82 21.49
C ILE A 458 -5.82 12.91 22.30
N ARG A 459 -5.78 12.41 23.53
CA ARG A 459 -6.91 12.40 24.47
C ARG A 459 -6.59 13.26 25.68
N SER A 460 -7.61 13.81 26.32
CA SER A 460 -7.43 14.56 27.56
C SER A 460 -7.05 13.61 28.70
N ARG A 461 -6.01 13.98 29.44
CA ARG A 461 -5.44 13.22 30.56
C ARG A 461 -5.97 13.59 31.95
N LYS A 462 -6.97 14.49 32.03
CA LYS A 462 -7.49 15.03 33.29
C LYS A 462 -7.77 13.97 34.37
N TYR A 463 -8.44 12.87 33.98
CA TYR A 463 -8.81 11.77 34.89
C TYR A 463 -7.82 10.60 34.85
N VAL A 464 -6.73 10.74 34.09
CA VAL A 464 -5.54 9.88 34.19
C VAL A 464 -4.68 10.39 35.34
N ASP A 465 -4.41 11.70 35.39
CA ASP A 465 -3.58 12.31 36.43
C ASP A 465 -4.30 12.39 37.78
N ASN A 466 -5.63 12.60 37.75
CA ASN A 466 -6.46 12.77 38.93
C ASN A 466 -7.69 11.86 38.86
N PRO A 467 -7.52 10.53 39.01
CA PRO A 467 -8.64 9.60 39.02
C PRO A 467 -9.56 9.90 40.21
N ARG A 468 -10.87 9.73 40.02
CA ARG A 468 -11.88 9.96 41.08
C ARG A 468 -12.62 8.68 41.39
N VAL A 469 -12.80 8.34 42.66
CA VAL A 469 -13.49 7.10 43.09
C VAL A 469 -14.91 7.03 42.54
N GLU A 470 -15.62 8.16 42.56
CA GLU A 470 -16.96 8.35 42.00
C GLU A 470 -17.04 8.13 40.47
N TYR A 471 -15.91 8.17 39.75
CA TYR A 471 -15.85 8.00 38.30
C TYR A 471 -15.10 6.72 37.93
N ASN A 472 -15.72 5.85 37.13
CA ASN A 472 -15.07 4.65 36.63
C ASN A 472 -14.44 3.78 37.75
N ASN A 473 -15.06 3.78 38.94
CA ASN A 473 -14.59 3.08 40.14
C ASN A 473 -13.15 3.42 40.54
N GLY A 474 -12.72 4.68 40.34
CA GLY A 474 -11.37 5.14 40.65
C GLY A 474 -10.29 4.70 39.66
N LYS A 475 -10.63 3.98 38.58
CA LYS A 475 -9.66 3.58 37.55
C LYS A 475 -9.37 4.75 36.60
N PRO A 476 -8.10 4.99 36.23
CA PRO A 476 -7.74 6.07 35.34
C PRO A 476 -8.35 5.89 33.94
N PHE A 477 -8.80 6.99 33.36
CA PHE A 477 -9.35 7.02 32.00
C PHE A 477 -9.04 8.35 31.32
N SER A 478 -8.88 8.29 30.00
CA SER A 478 -8.76 9.48 29.16
C SER A 478 -10.12 9.87 28.59
N THR A 479 -10.26 11.10 28.11
CA THR A 479 -11.50 11.56 27.47
C THR A 479 -11.26 12.16 26.09
N ILE A 480 -12.22 11.97 25.20
CA ILE A 480 -12.18 12.51 23.83
C ILE A 480 -13.57 12.98 23.40
N ASN A 481 -13.63 14.09 22.67
CA ASN A 481 -14.86 14.54 22.05
C ASN A 481 -15.08 13.78 20.74
N LYS A 482 -16.23 13.14 20.60
CA LYS A 482 -16.68 12.54 19.33
C LYS A 482 -17.94 13.22 18.84
N ARG A 483 -18.13 13.29 17.52
CA ARG A 483 -19.42 13.70 16.93
C ARG A 483 -20.52 12.83 17.50
N LEU A 484 -21.66 13.43 17.83
CA LEU A 484 -22.73 12.76 18.55
C LEU A 484 -23.23 11.50 17.80
N VAL A 485 -23.46 11.62 16.49
CA VAL A 485 -23.87 10.52 15.60
C VAL A 485 -22.85 9.38 15.50
N ASP A 486 -21.55 9.71 15.56
CA ASP A 486 -20.44 8.76 15.46
C ASP A 486 -19.83 8.37 16.82
N SER A 487 -20.49 8.79 17.91
CA SER A 487 -19.95 8.64 19.26
C SER A 487 -19.88 7.18 19.69
N GLY A 488 -20.75 6.34 19.11
CA GLY A 488 -20.87 4.92 19.45
C GLY A 488 -21.39 4.68 20.86
N ILE A 489 -21.95 5.71 21.52
CA ILE A 489 -22.51 5.58 22.85
C ILE A 489 -23.71 4.63 22.82
N LYS A 490 -23.80 3.79 23.85
CA LYS A 490 -24.89 2.85 24.03
C LYS A 490 -25.26 2.75 25.50
N LEU A 491 -26.53 2.51 25.74
CA LEU A 491 -27.07 2.09 27.02
C LEU A 491 -26.59 0.67 27.31
N ASN A 492 -26.20 0.42 28.56
CA ASN A 492 -25.86 -0.92 29.07
C ASN A 492 -27.08 -1.85 29.20
N LYS A 493 -28.28 -1.27 29.30
CA LYS A 493 -29.57 -1.94 29.48
C LYS A 493 -30.67 -1.17 28.74
N MET A 494 -31.82 -1.81 28.55
CA MET A 494 -33.00 -1.25 27.87
C MET A 494 -34.18 -1.10 28.83
N ASP A 495 -33.92 -0.61 30.04
CA ASP A 495 -34.91 -0.47 31.11
C ASP A 495 -34.70 0.84 31.89
N LYS A 496 -35.43 0.98 33.00
CA LYS A 496 -35.36 2.17 33.87
C LYS A 496 -33.99 2.40 34.52
N ASP A 497 -33.12 1.39 34.53
CA ASP A 497 -31.76 1.45 35.09
C ASP A 497 -30.69 1.64 33.98
N ALA A 498 -31.11 2.06 32.78
CA ALA A 498 -30.23 2.25 31.64
C ALA A 498 -29.20 3.37 31.87
N GLU A 499 -27.94 3.06 31.61
CA GLU A 499 -26.82 4.01 31.70
C GLU A 499 -25.91 3.98 30.49
N ILE A 500 -25.37 5.14 30.13
CA ILE A 500 -24.37 5.28 29.07
C ILE A 500 -22.97 5.22 29.68
N VAL A 501 -22.46 4.00 29.86
CA VAL A 501 -21.17 3.74 30.55
C VAL A 501 -19.98 4.42 29.86
N THR A 502 -20.04 4.56 28.53
CA THR A 502 -18.95 5.15 27.74
C THR A 502 -18.97 6.68 27.71
N LEU A 503 -20.00 7.33 28.24
CA LEU A 503 -20.10 8.80 28.27
C LEU A 503 -19.34 9.34 29.49
N CYS A 504 -18.76 10.54 29.37
CA CYS A 504 -18.06 11.18 30.48
C CYS A 504 -19.00 11.34 31.71
N PRO A 505 -18.62 10.84 32.91
CA PRO A 505 -19.49 10.85 34.09
C PRO A 505 -20.01 12.23 34.50
N THR A 506 -19.28 13.30 34.14
CA THR A 506 -19.69 14.69 34.37
C THR A 506 -21.05 15.03 33.76
N TYR A 507 -21.46 14.36 32.68
CA TYR A 507 -22.79 14.60 32.10
C TYR A 507 -23.91 14.21 33.07
N LYS A 508 -23.79 13.07 33.75
CA LYS A 508 -24.83 12.61 34.69
C LYS A 508 -24.92 13.53 35.92
N GLN A 509 -23.78 14.06 36.38
CA GLN A 509 -23.71 14.88 37.59
C GLN A 509 -24.01 16.37 37.36
N HIS A 510 -23.43 16.97 36.32
CA HIS A 510 -23.47 18.41 36.10
C HIS A 510 -24.34 18.82 34.92
N ASN A 511 -24.67 17.89 34.02
CA ASN A 511 -25.48 18.15 32.82
C ASN A 511 -26.63 17.13 32.68
N SER A 512 -27.32 16.87 33.79
CA SER A 512 -28.30 15.79 33.92
C SER A 512 -29.44 15.87 32.88
N ASN A 513 -29.86 17.07 32.49
CA ASN A 513 -30.87 17.26 31.45
C ASN A 513 -30.38 16.78 30.07
N ILE A 514 -29.12 17.09 29.71
CA ILE A 514 -28.52 16.58 28.47
C ILE A 514 -28.39 15.05 28.55
N TYR A 515 -27.94 14.52 29.69
CA TYR A 515 -27.81 13.08 29.88
C TYR A 515 -29.15 12.35 29.68
N ARG A 516 -30.24 12.84 30.29
CA ARG A 516 -31.60 12.29 30.12
C ARG A 516 -32.06 12.33 28.67
N LEU A 517 -31.85 13.46 27.98
CA LEU A 517 -32.19 13.59 26.56
C LEU A 517 -31.45 12.56 25.69
N LEU A 518 -30.16 12.32 25.95
CA LEU A 518 -29.38 11.31 25.24
C LEU A 518 -29.91 9.89 25.47
N VAL A 519 -30.24 9.55 26.73
CA VAL A 519 -30.82 8.24 27.08
C VAL A 519 -32.16 8.03 26.39
N GLU A 520 -33.05 9.02 26.43
CA GLU A 520 -34.36 8.97 25.79
C GLU A 520 -34.25 8.72 24.28
N LYS A 521 -33.39 9.49 23.60
CA LYS A 521 -33.15 9.33 22.16
C LYS A 521 -32.58 7.97 21.81
N LEU A 522 -31.67 7.42 22.63
CA LEU A 522 -31.15 6.08 22.43
C LEU A 522 -32.25 5.02 22.60
N LEU A 523 -33.07 5.10 23.66
CA LEU A 523 -34.18 4.17 23.88
C LEU A 523 -35.17 4.16 22.71
N GLN A 524 -35.56 5.34 22.21
CA GLN A 524 -36.47 5.51 21.08
C GLN A 524 -35.94 4.92 19.76
N ASN A 525 -34.61 4.78 19.63
CA ASN A 525 -33.96 4.38 18.38
C ASN A 525 -33.21 3.05 18.50
N GLY A 526 -33.66 2.16 19.40
CA GLY A 526 -33.10 0.82 19.54
C GLY A 526 -31.64 0.80 20.02
N ASN A 527 -31.24 1.82 20.79
CA ASN A 527 -29.91 1.99 21.35
C ASN A 527 -28.79 2.05 20.30
N ASP A 528 -29.10 2.66 19.15
CA ASP A 528 -28.17 2.92 18.07
C ASP A 528 -27.92 4.43 17.97
N ALA A 529 -26.71 4.88 18.35
CA ALA A 529 -26.33 6.29 18.29
C ALA A 529 -26.45 6.90 16.88
N LYS A 530 -26.21 6.12 15.82
CA LYS A 530 -26.30 6.65 14.46
C LYS A 530 -27.74 6.98 14.09
N LYS A 531 -28.70 6.17 14.55
CA LYS A 531 -30.13 6.41 14.34
C LYS A 531 -30.65 7.50 15.28
N ALA A 532 -30.31 7.38 16.57
CA ALA A 532 -30.76 8.30 17.62
C ALA A 532 -30.38 9.75 17.35
N PHE A 533 -29.27 9.97 16.66
CA PHE A 533 -28.68 11.29 16.43
C PHE A 533 -28.41 11.57 14.96
N ALA A 534 -29.17 10.95 14.05
CA ALA A 534 -29.14 11.28 12.62
C ALA A 534 -29.54 12.74 12.39
N ASP A 535 -30.59 13.18 13.08
CA ASP A 535 -31.05 14.57 13.06
C ASP A 535 -30.33 15.43 14.11
N PRO A 536 -30.14 16.74 13.85
CA PRO A 536 -29.62 17.69 14.82
C PRO A 536 -30.33 17.63 16.18
N LEU A 537 -29.58 17.33 17.24
CA LEU A 537 -30.07 17.37 18.61
C LEU A 537 -29.66 18.68 19.27
N TYR A 538 -30.59 19.32 19.97
CA TYR A 538 -30.37 20.59 20.66
C TYR A 538 -30.43 20.42 22.17
N ALA A 539 -29.62 21.18 22.90
CA ALA A 539 -29.55 21.10 24.35
C ALA A 539 -30.86 21.60 24.99
N PRO A 540 -31.37 20.93 26.02
CA PRO A 540 -32.56 21.39 26.73
C PRO A 540 -32.23 22.58 27.65
N ARG A 541 -33.15 23.53 27.75
CA ARG A 541 -33.16 24.61 28.75
C ARG A 541 -33.48 24.03 30.14
N LYS A 542 -33.41 24.88 31.18
CA LYS A 542 -33.71 24.47 32.57
C LYS A 542 -35.15 23.96 32.75
N ASP A 543 -36.09 24.48 31.96
CA ASP A 543 -37.50 24.11 31.94
C ASP A 543 -37.81 22.87 31.07
N GLY A 544 -36.80 22.29 30.42
CA GLY A 544 -36.95 21.11 29.55
C GLY A 544 -37.25 21.43 28.08
N THR A 545 -37.48 22.71 27.72
CA THR A 545 -37.71 23.10 26.32
C THR A 545 -36.41 23.09 25.51
N PRO A 546 -36.44 22.88 24.18
CA PRO A 546 -35.24 22.95 23.35
C PRO A 546 -34.61 24.36 23.36
N SER A 547 -33.28 24.43 23.46
CA SER A 547 -32.51 25.65 23.20
C SER A 547 -32.04 25.70 21.74
N ASP A 548 -31.48 26.84 21.33
CA ASP A 548 -30.88 26.99 19.99
C ASP A 548 -29.45 26.40 19.93
N THR A 549 -28.95 25.86 21.04
CA THR A 549 -27.60 25.30 21.12
C THR A 549 -27.58 23.84 20.69
N GLN A 550 -27.04 23.57 19.50
CA GLN A 550 -26.90 22.20 18.99
C GLN A 550 -25.81 21.41 19.72
N ILE A 551 -26.10 20.17 20.12
CA ILE A 551 -25.15 19.21 20.65
C ILE A 551 -24.46 18.49 19.48
N LYS A 552 -23.33 19.05 19.01
CA LYS A 552 -22.57 18.46 17.89
C LYS A 552 -21.67 17.31 18.32
N THR A 553 -21.13 17.38 19.54
CA THR A 553 -20.18 16.39 20.06
C THR A 553 -20.50 16.04 21.50
N VAL A 554 -20.08 14.85 21.91
CA VAL A 554 -20.11 14.39 23.30
C VAL A 554 -18.73 13.90 23.71
N LYS A 555 -18.41 14.13 24.98
CA LYS A 555 -17.17 13.64 25.58
C LYS A 555 -17.35 12.21 26.06
N ILE A 556 -16.61 11.28 25.48
CA ILE A 556 -16.61 9.87 25.86
C ILE A 556 -15.35 9.51 26.66
N ILE A 557 -15.42 8.43 27.44
CA ILE A 557 -14.29 7.89 28.20
C ILE A 557 -13.61 6.74 27.45
N GLN A 558 -12.29 6.61 27.62
CA GLN A 558 -11.53 5.43 27.20
C GLN A 558 -10.58 5.01 28.32
N ALA A 559 -10.51 3.70 28.60
CA ALA A 559 -9.58 3.17 29.58
C ALA A 559 -8.14 3.54 29.20
N GLN A 560 -7.38 4.09 30.14
CA GLN A 560 -6.03 4.58 29.88
C GLN A 560 -5.11 4.27 31.06
N ASN A 561 -4.42 3.14 30.98
CA ASN A 561 -3.49 2.69 32.03
C ASN A 561 -2.04 3.13 31.78
N THR A 562 -1.71 3.50 30.54
CA THR A 562 -0.36 3.89 30.07
C THR A 562 -0.52 4.72 28.81
N GLY A 563 0.50 5.46 28.39
CA GLY A 563 0.51 6.23 27.15
C GLY A 563 1.69 7.19 27.09
N VAL A 564 1.72 7.97 26.02
CA VAL A 564 2.74 8.98 25.74
C VAL A 564 2.14 10.35 25.96
N MET A 565 2.80 11.17 26.78
CA MET A 565 2.35 12.52 27.12
C MET A 565 2.73 13.47 26.00
N VAL A 566 1.73 14.09 25.36
CA VAL A 566 1.93 14.97 24.20
C VAL A 566 0.87 16.07 24.20
N ASN A 567 1.29 17.32 23.92
CA ASN A 567 0.41 18.50 23.84
C ASN A 567 -0.61 18.59 25.00
N ASP A 568 -0.13 18.47 26.25
CA ASP A 568 -0.94 18.43 27.48
C ASP A 568 -2.00 17.32 27.57
N GLY A 569 -2.02 16.41 26.60
CA GLY A 569 -2.85 15.21 26.55
C GLY A 569 -2.03 13.92 26.66
N ILE A 570 -2.68 12.82 26.32
CA ILE A 570 -2.10 11.48 26.29
C ILE A 570 -2.54 10.72 25.04
N ALA A 571 -1.60 10.02 24.42
CA ALA A 571 -1.83 9.12 23.29
C ALA A 571 -1.45 7.68 23.67
N ASP A 572 -2.01 6.68 22.99
CA ASP A 572 -1.55 5.30 23.16
C ASP A 572 -0.11 5.15 22.66
N ASN A 573 0.63 4.24 23.28
CA ASN A 573 1.99 3.90 22.85
C ASN A 573 1.98 3.42 21.40
N GLY A 574 2.99 3.81 20.64
CA GLY A 574 3.21 3.33 19.30
C GLY A 574 3.79 1.91 19.27
N GLY A 575 4.66 1.65 18.30
CA GLY A 575 5.25 0.32 18.13
C GLY A 575 6.10 -0.13 19.33
N MET A 576 5.88 -1.38 19.78
CA MET A 576 6.84 -2.08 20.64
C MET A 576 8.04 -2.51 19.77
N VAL A 577 9.25 -2.12 20.16
CA VAL A 577 10.49 -2.40 19.42
C VAL A 577 10.92 -3.84 19.65
N ARG A 578 11.00 -4.23 20.93
CA ARG A 578 11.42 -5.56 21.37
C ARG A 578 10.94 -5.85 22.79
N VAL A 579 11.16 -7.08 23.24
CA VAL A 579 11.10 -7.44 24.66
C VAL A 579 12.43 -8.02 25.12
N ASP A 580 12.88 -7.63 26.30
CA ASP A 580 14.07 -8.20 26.94
C ASP A 580 13.61 -9.30 27.93
N ILE A 581 14.22 -10.47 27.85
CA ILE A 581 13.91 -11.63 28.68
C ILE A 581 14.99 -11.80 29.75
N PHE A 582 14.56 -11.90 31.00
CA PHE A 582 15.42 -12.14 32.16
C PHE A 582 15.03 -13.42 32.88
N HIS A 583 15.99 -14.02 33.59
CA HIS A 583 15.80 -15.22 34.39
C HIS A 583 16.32 -15.03 35.82
N LYS A 584 15.52 -15.44 36.80
CA LYS A 584 15.89 -15.49 38.21
C LYS A 584 15.06 -16.54 38.94
N ASP A 585 15.70 -17.33 39.79
CA ASP A 585 15.06 -18.34 40.66
C ASP A 585 14.07 -19.28 39.92
N GLY A 586 14.46 -19.75 38.73
CA GLY A 586 13.62 -20.64 37.92
C GLY A 586 12.44 -19.97 37.23
N LYS A 587 12.37 -18.62 37.24
CA LYS A 587 11.29 -17.84 36.62
C LYS A 587 11.82 -16.92 35.53
N ASN A 588 11.05 -16.77 34.46
CA ASN A 588 11.35 -15.79 33.40
C ASN A 588 10.56 -14.49 33.59
N TYR A 589 11.13 -13.38 33.16
CA TYR A 589 10.61 -12.02 33.32
C TYR A 589 10.74 -11.29 31.98
N ILE A 590 9.74 -10.47 31.64
CA ILE A 590 9.68 -9.76 30.35
C ILE A 590 9.64 -8.27 30.59
N VAL A 591 10.63 -7.56 30.07
CA VAL A 591 10.66 -6.10 30.04
C VAL A 591 10.31 -5.63 28.62
N PRO A 592 9.15 -5.00 28.40
CA PRO A 592 8.79 -4.46 27.10
C PRO A 592 9.53 -3.15 26.83
N ILE A 593 9.97 -2.96 25.59
CA ILE A 593 10.63 -1.74 25.14
C ILE A 593 9.85 -1.16 23.97
N TYR A 594 9.36 0.05 24.14
CA TYR A 594 8.61 0.80 23.15
C TYR A 594 9.50 1.81 22.41
N LEU A 595 9.00 2.34 21.30
CA LEU A 595 9.70 3.40 20.55
C LEU A 595 9.93 4.67 21.37
N THR A 596 9.10 4.96 22.39
CA THR A 596 9.36 6.05 23.34
C THR A 596 10.58 5.83 24.21
N ASP A 597 10.96 4.57 24.42
CA ASP A 597 12.08 4.22 25.29
C ASP A 597 13.42 4.30 24.56
N THR A 598 13.41 4.36 23.22
CA THR A 598 14.65 4.48 22.42
C THR A 598 15.25 5.87 22.44
N ILE A 599 14.51 6.87 22.95
CA ILE A 599 14.96 8.25 23.12
C ILE A 599 15.24 8.60 24.59
N ARG A 600 15.11 7.62 25.50
CA ARG A 600 15.43 7.80 26.93
C ARG A 600 16.90 7.45 27.16
N ASP A 601 17.50 8.09 28.15
CA ASP A 601 18.89 7.82 28.52
C ASP A 601 19.08 6.40 29.09
N GLU A 602 18.08 5.91 29.81
CA GLU A 602 18.09 4.58 30.44
C GLU A 602 17.04 3.65 29.84
N LEU A 603 17.41 2.37 29.71
CA LEU A 603 16.47 1.33 29.30
C LEU A 603 15.44 1.06 30.41
N PRO A 604 14.17 0.73 30.04
CA PRO A 604 13.19 0.25 31.00
C PRO A 604 13.73 -0.93 31.82
N ASN A 605 13.45 -0.97 33.12
CA ASN A 605 13.94 -2.03 34.03
C ASN A 605 12.81 -2.67 34.83
N ARG A 606 11.56 -2.57 34.36
CA ARG A 606 10.40 -3.15 35.02
C ARG A 606 9.79 -4.26 34.19
N ALA A 607 9.73 -5.45 34.75
CA ALA A 607 9.16 -6.62 34.10
C ALA A 607 7.67 -6.79 34.41
N ILE A 608 6.89 -7.09 33.37
CA ILE A 608 5.44 -7.19 33.42
C ILE A 608 4.97 -8.12 34.55
N VAL A 609 4.05 -7.60 35.37
CA VAL A 609 3.23 -8.38 36.30
C VAL A 609 1.79 -8.35 35.81
N ALA A 610 1.18 -9.52 35.65
CA ALA A 610 -0.14 -9.65 35.04
C ALA A 610 -1.20 -8.84 35.81
N ASN A 611 -2.04 -8.11 35.08
CA ASN A 611 -3.14 -7.29 35.60
C ASN A 611 -2.72 -6.21 36.62
N LYS A 612 -1.45 -5.81 36.61
CA LYS A 612 -0.90 -4.76 37.47
C LYS A 612 -0.44 -3.55 36.66
N SER A 613 -0.48 -2.38 37.31
CA SER A 613 0.09 -1.15 36.75
C SER A 613 1.62 -1.23 36.68
N GLU A 614 2.24 -0.45 35.80
CA GLU A 614 3.69 -0.49 35.59
C GLU A 614 4.50 -0.13 36.84
N ASN A 615 3.97 0.74 37.71
CA ASN A 615 4.62 1.08 38.97
C ASN A 615 4.68 -0.11 39.95
N GLU A 616 3.77 -1.07 39.81
CA GLU A 616 3.72 -2.32 40.57
C GLU A 616 4.45 -3.49 39.86
N TRP A 617 5.05 -3.25 38.69
CA TRP A 617 5.82 -4.27 37.99
C TRP A 617 7.12 -4.60 38.72
N GLN A 618 7.64 -5.81 38.46
CA GLN A 618 8.85 -6.30 39.09
C GLN A 618 10.05 -5.46 38.62
N LEU A 619 10.73 -4.80 39.56
CA LEU A 619 12.00 -4.14 39.29
C LEU A 619 13.08 -5.19 38.98
N ILE A 620 13.83 -4.97 37.90
CA ILE A 620 14.96 -5.79 37.45
C ILE A 620 16.24 -5.07 37.87
N ASP A 621 17.03 -5.75 38.70
CA ASP A 621 18.36 -5.35 39.17
C ASP A 621 19.42 -6.36 38.69
N ASP A 622 20.66 -6.20 39.14
CA ASP A 622 21.79 -7.04 38.73
C ASP A 622 21.69 -8.51 39.17
N SER A 623 20.72 -8.86 40.03
CA SER A 623 20.47 -10.25 40.43
C SER A 623 19.68 -11.05 39.39
N PHE A 624 19.20 -10.40 38.33
CA PHE A 624 18.49 -11.03 37.23
C PHE A 624 19.43 -11.28 36.05
N ASN A 625 19.49 -12.53 35.60
CA ASN A 625 20.30 -12.88 34.44
C ASN A 625 19.55 -12.49 33.15
N PHE A 626 20.13 -11.60 32.35
CA PHE A 626 19.63 -11.34 31.00
C PHE A 626 19.82 -12.59 30.12
N MET A 627 18.80 -12.91 29.32
CA MET A 627 18.82 -14.09 28.44
C MET A 627 18.90 -13.67 26.97
N TYR A 628 17.89 -12.95 26.48
CA TYR A 628 17.74 -12.59 25.07
C TYR A 628 16.91 -11.31 24.91
N SER A 629 17.06 -10.65 23.77
CA SER A 629 16.10 -9.65 23.29
C SER A 629 15.30 -10.22 22.12
N PHE A 630 13.97 -10.19 22.17
CA PHE A 630 13.11 -10.63 21.06
C PHE A 630 12.56 -9.45 20.29
N TYR A 631 12.99 -9.32 19.05
CA TYR A 631 12.42 -8.42 18.07
C TYR A 631 11.44 -9.15 17.16
N PRO A 632 10.45 -8.45 16.58
CA PRO A 632 9.54 -9.08 15.64
C PRO A 632 10.29 -9.81 14.52
N ASN A 633 9.84 -11.04 14.23
CA ASN A 633 10.48 -12.01 13.34
C ASN A 633 11.81 -12.61 13.81
N ASP A 634 12.16 -12.53 15.10
CA ASP A 634 13.21 -13.40 15.65
C ASP A 634 12.69 -14.84 15.79
N LEU A 635 13.49 -15.83 15.40
CA LEU A 635 13.12 -17.24 15.53
C LEU A 635 13.37 -17.70 16.97
N ILE A 636 12.33 -18.21 17.62
CA ILE A 636 12.38 -18.66 19.01
C ILE A 636 11.73 -20.03 19.18
N LYS A 637 12.22 -20.78 20.16
CA LYS A 637 11.63 -22.02 20.65
C LYS A 637 11.24 -21.84 22.11
N ILE A 638 10.00 -22.18 22.44
CA ILE A 638 9.48 -22.18 23.79
C ILE A 638 8.96 -23.58 24.10
N VAL A 639 9.57 -24.25 25.06
CA VAL A 639 9.09 -25.53 25.58
C VAL A 639 8.36 -25.26 26.89
N THR A 640 7.09 -25.60 26.95
CA THR A 640 6.27 -25.55 28.18
C THR A 640 6.01 -26.96 28.67
N LYS A 641 5.36 -27.11 29.84
CA LYS A 641 4.89 -28.42 30.31
C LYS A 641 3.88 -29.09 29.37
N LYS A 642 3.13 -28.31 28.57
CA LYS A 642 2.05 -28.83 27.73
C LYS A 642 2.51 -29.08 26.30
N GLU A 643 3.18 -28.09 25.72
CA GLU A 643 3.48 -28.03 24.29
C GLU A 643 4.83 -27.37 24.03
N THR A 644 5.40 -27.66 22.85
CA THR A 644 6.56 -26.95 22.29
C THR A 644 6.11 -26.05 21.15
N TYR A 645 6.46 -24.77 21.25
CA TYR A 645 6.24 -23.77 20.22
C TYR A 645 7.57 -23.46 19.53
N PHE A 646 7.59 -23.48 18.21
CA PHE A 646 8.77 -23.11 17.42
C PHE A 646 8.36 -22.26 16.23
N GLY A 647 8.88 -21.04 16.18
CA GLY A 647 8.50 -20.07 15.15
C GLY A 647 8.97 -18.66 15.44
N TYR A 648 8.49 -17.73 14.64
CA TYR A 648 8.87 -16.34 14.69
C TYR A 648 8.07 -15.55 15.72
N TYR A 649 8.76 -14.84 16.61
CA TYR A 649 8.13 -13.93 17.57
C TYR A 649 7.35 -12.82 16.84
N ILE A 650 6.10 -12.60 17.24
CA ILE A 650 5.22 -11.56 16.67
C ILE A 650 5.02 -10.40 17.64
N GLY A 651 4.87 -10.69 18.94
CA GLY A 651 4.55 -9.67 19.92
C GLY A 651 4.34 -10.21 21.33
N CYS A 652 4.22 -9.30 22.29
CA CYS A 652 4.01 -9.58 23.70
C CYS A 652 2.83 -8.77 24.22
N HIS A 653 1.92 -9.43 24.95
CA HIS A 653 0.80 -8.77 25.58
C HIS A 653 1.22 -8.08 26.88
N ARG A 654 1.23 -6.74 26.89
CA ARG A 654 1.67 -5.92 28.03
C ARG A 654 0.94 -6.23 29.34
N GLY A 655 -0.35 -6.59 29.27
CA GLY A 655 -1.16 -6.84 30.47
C GLY A 655 -0.96 -8.21 31.12
N THR A 656 -0.35 -9.18 30.41
CA THR A 656 -0.28 -10.58 30.86
C THR A 656 1.11 -11.20 30.74
N ALA A 657 2.07 -10.52 30.11
CA ALA A 657 3.40 -11.05 29.77
C ALA A 657 3.35 -12.30 28.88
N ALA A 658 2.27 -12.47 28.10
CA ALA A 658 2.13 -13.60 27.20
C ALA A 658 2.71 -13.27 25.82
N LEU A 659 3.45 -14.22 25.25
CA LEU A 659 4.07 -14.08 23.93
C LEU A 659 3.14 -14.62 22.82
N SER A 660 3.36 -14.11 21.61
CA SER A 660 2.77 -14.62 20.37
C SER A 660 3.85 -15.03 19.39
N ILE A 661 3.67 -16.20 18.75
CA ILE A 661 4.60 -16.82 17.80
C ILE A 661 3.86 -17.23 16.53
N LYS A 662 4.45 -16.98 15.37
CA LYS A 662 3.99 -17.48 14.06
C LYS A 662 4.84 -18.67 13.64
N LYS A 663 4.23 -19.77 13.19
CA LYS A 663 4.99 -20.85 12.53
C LYS A 663 5.79 -20.30 11.35
N HIS A 664 6.92 -20.92 11.04
CA HIS A 664 7.83 -20.42 10.01
C HIS A 664 7.11 -20.17 8.68
N ASP A 665 6.24 -21.09 8.28
CA ASP A 665 5.47 -21.05 7.04
C ASP A 665 4.15 -20.28 7.13
N GLY A 666 3.83 -19.68 8.28
CA GLY A 666 2.65 -18.86 8.47
C GLY A 666 1.33 -19.63 8.60
N SER A 667 1.36 -20.97 8.62
CA SER A 667 0.18 -21.83 8.72
C SER A 667 -0.59 -21.70 10.03
N CYS A 668 0.05 -21.19 11.08
CA CYS A 668 -0.55 -21.06 12.39
C CYS A 668 0.11 -19.92 13.18
N GLU A 669 -0.71 -19.22 13.96
CA GLU A 669 -0.27 -18.26 14.96
C GLU A 669 -0.72 -18.72 16.34
N TYR A 670 0.24 -18.81 17.25
CA TYR A 670 0.03 -19.10 18.66
C TYR A 670 0.07 -17.80 19.43
N SER A 671 -0.95 -17.53 20.24
CA SER A 671 -1.00 -16.37 21.14
C SER A 671 -1.26 -16.82 22.57
N GLY A 672 -0.97 -15.96 23.55
CA GLY A 672 -1.22 -16.29 24.94
C GLY A 672 -0.18 -17.24 25.56
N ILE A 673 1.01 -17.36 24.98
CA ILE A 673 2.05 -18.27 25.48
C ILE A 673 2.68 -17.68 26.74
N GLY A 674 2.32 -18.23 27.90
CA GLY A 674 2.91 -17.83 29.18
C GLY A 674 4.30 -18.45 29.39
N ILE A 675 5.30 -17.62 29.71
CA ILE A 675 6.69 -18.08 29.90
C ILE A 675 7.21 -17.99 31.35
N LYS A 676 6.37 -17.60 32.30
CA LYS A 676 6.82 -17.26 33.66
C LYS A 676 7.53 -18.41 34.38
N LEU A 677 6.95 -19.61 34.35
CA LEU A 677 7.38 -20.77 35.15
C LEU A 677 7.42 -22.02 34.29
N ASN A 678 8.34 -22.94 34.59
CA ASN A 678 8.44 -24.24 33.92
C ASN A 678 8.52 -24.12 32.38
N THR A 679 9.28 -23.13 31.89
CA THR A 679 9.50 -22.97 30.46
C THR A 679 10.97 -22.88 30.15
N PHE A 680 11.35 -23.50 29.04
CA PHE A 680 12.68 -23.42 28.46
C PHE A 680 12.60 -22.62 27.16
N ILE A 681 13.55 -21.69 26.97
CA ILE A 681 13.50 -20.69 25.93
C ILE A 681 14.83 -20.68 25.18
N GLU A 682 14.77 -20.74 23.85
CA GLU A 682 15.93 -20.61 22.97
C GLU A 682 15.65 -19.60 21.86
N LYS A 683 16.67 -18.83 21.50
CA LYS A 683 16.68 -17.94 20.33
C LYS A 683 17.56 -18.52 19.24
N TYR A 684 17.17 -18.30 17.99
CA TYR A 684 17.88 -18.77 16.81
C TYR A 684 18.06 -17.62 15.82
N GLN A 685 19.21 -17.64 15.13
CA GLN A 685 19.44 -16.83 13.95
C GLN A 685 19.14 -17.66 12.71
N VAL A 686 18.48 -17.07 11.71
CA VAL A 686 18.14 -17.72 10.45
C VAL A 686 18.81 -16.98 9.30
N ASP A 687 19.47 -17.71 8.40
CA ASP A 687 19.99 -17.14 7.16
C ASP A 687 18.88 -16.98 6.10
N VAL A 688 19.24 -16.41 4.95
CA VAL A 688 18.27 -16.15 3.87
C VAL A 688 17.82 -17.43 3.13
N LEU A 689 18.49 -18.56 3.34
CA LEU A 689 18.13 -19.87 2.77
C LEU A 689 17.30 -20.72 3.74
N GLY A 690 17.07 -20.25 4.97
CA GLY A 690 16.30 -20.95 5.99
C GLY A 690 17.13 -21.86 6.88
N ASN A 691 18.45 -21.86 6.78
CA ASN A 691 19.30 -22.55 7.76
C ASN A 691 19.31 -21.72 9.04
N TYR A 692 19.21 -22.37 10.20
CA TYR A 692 19.19 -21.69 11.48
C TYR A 692 20.18 -22.27 12.47
N VAL A 693 20.73 -21.40 13.32
CA VAL A 693 21.71 -21.73 14.35
C VAL A 693 21.26 -21.13 15.68
N LYS A 694 21.45 -21.87 16.76
CA LYS A 694 21.11 -21.42 18.11
C LYS A 694 22.01 -20.25 18.52
N VAL A 695 21.41 -19.21 19.11
CA VAL A 695 22.14 -18.11 19.74
C VAL A 695 22.53 -18.56 21.15
N ASN A 696 23.83 -18.70 21.41
CA ASN A 696 24.32 -19.19 22.70
C ASN A 696 24.47 -18.09 23.75
N HIS A 697 24.79 -16.87 23.33
CA HIS A 697 25.00 -15.73 24.21
C HIS A 697 24.51 -14.45 23.52
N GLU A 698 23.85 -13.58 24.28
CA GLU A 698 23.42 -12.25 23.85
C GLU A 698 23.62 -11.29 25.02
N SER A 699 24.11 -10.08 24.75
CA SER A 699 24.24 -9.03 25.76
C SER A 699 23.04 -8.09 25.68
N ARG A 700 22.62 -7.54 26.82
CA ARG A 700 21.58 -6.50 26.83
C ARG A 700 22.16 -5.20 26.27
N VAL A 701 21.59 -4.70 25.17
CA VAL A 701 22.11 -3.52 24.45
C VAL A 701 21.16 -2.32 24.52
N GLY A 702 21.71 -1.11 24.68
CA GLY A 702 20.97 0.16 24.59
C GLY A 702 20.60 0.53 23.16
N PHE A 703 20.17 1.79 22.97
CA PHE A 703 19.89 2.38 21.65
C PHE A 703 20.85 3.52 21.28
N ASN A 704 21.78 3.86 22.18
CA ASN A 704 22.81 4.89 22.01
C ASN A 704 24.11 4.31 21.48
#